data_AF-A0A1G8FFF3-F1
#
_entry.id   AF-A0A1G8FFF3-F1
#
_cell.length_a   1.000
_cell.length_b   1.000
_cell.length_c   1.000
_cell.angle_alpha   90.00
_cell.angle_beta   90.00
_cell.angle_gamma   90.00
#
_symmetry.space_group_name_H-M   'P 1'
#
loop_
_entity.id
_entity.type
_entity.pdbx_description
1 polymer ?
#
loop_
_entity_poly.entity_id
_entity_poly.type
_entity_poly.pdbx_seq_one_letter_code
_entity_poly.pdbx_strand_id
1 'polypeptide(L)'
;MIDDKAYSLSKIELLSDLSSTELAELAFDFQWENYGVGAEIIKQGQAEHSFYILIKGKVDVMIRKEGQRVRRVRSIESGGSFGEFSLLDGKPAATTILCQEECSVLMLDAEGFARMLLRWPWLYQRFIGKLTQNLNEANLILSEAKYKEVLRSALQLTQYKDKFYGLWGGPRTTAEIERKLEEFSQAKGHILLTGERGTGRQMMAWYIHQRQALTEAPFVVVDGRRFDQQWRDLILESDNQENPSSIYNSNLFDIAEGGTLFIREINLLSPHTQLKLAQAINFQKNKCIVIGSLNSEPDDLDRVIIPELRKCFAHTYEIAPLRKRKRDIPILAQGFLEKLAKKNQRNVPVLSQEATQLLLSHHYQQGNVSELIQVIERSFHISEQDVIGLEQIFFGPTAEQNGHTINLLGWPTLKGLLMKGSLIGWLRRSVATMFIALVLLLLFRPEVAVSTKVFALVWGLWWPALALISPFLGRLWCTVCPFSTIMDFVQRRIHKNHPIPQVIIKYDYLIFSILFLTIFWVEVITDMRFNPGYTAILLISIQACAIFIAILFPRHTWCRHFCPLGGFIGTASVGAMLEVRADTSVCLNKCTTFECYVGTKSVSGCPMSQHLPYLDNNLDCKLCFNCVRNCPNGSVQVNLRLVGREVWHLVRVNQGFVVFIGVMLGILVPLNYFGAFQTKELSDAWKAWFTLFYWGSGFIGGIVAWIIAKPFKTKSASLRVKLIFALTPLVLAGHIIYQVAYIPGIRSLFFAVVYKTQAGLEMYNISAAFLAYSIVSVFGLVLTGITIALVLLRTKIKRSSQSTT
;
A
#
# COMPACT_ATOMS: atom_id res chain seq x y z
N MET A 1 14.93 77.40 -37.59
CA MET A 1 14.50 76.01 -37.88
C MET A 1 15.62 74.99 -37.78
N ILE A 2 16.71 75.08 -38.56
CA ILE A 2 17.85 74.12 -38.43
C ILE A 2 18.59 74.34 -37.10
N ASP A 3 18.85 75.60 -36.73
CA ASP A 3 19.48 75.94 -35.44
C ASP A 3 18.65 75.47 -34.24
N ASP A 4 17.32 75.51 -34.34
CA ASP A 4 16.40 75.03 -33.28
C ASP A 4 16.43 73.50 -33.13
N LYS A 5 16.57 72.77 -34.25
CA LYS A 5 16.73 71.31 -34.24
C LYS A 5 18.09 70.92 -33.65
N ALA A 6 19.17 71.56 -34.10
CA ALA A 6 20.52 71.31 -33.60
C ALA A 6 20.62 71.60 -32.08
N TYR A 7 20.02 72.71 -31.63
CA TYR A 7 19.91 73.05 -30.20
C TYR A 7 19.07 72.05 -29.40
N SER A 8 18.00 71.50 -29.99
CA SER A 8 17.18 70.48 -29.34
C SER A 8 17.92 69.14 -29.24
N LEU A 9 18.65 68.75 -30.30
CA LEU A 9 19.47 67.53 -30.33
C LEU A 9 20.66 67.62 -29.37
N SER A 10 21.26 68.80 -29.18
CA SER A 10 22.38 68.99 -28.23
C SER A 10 21.99 68.75 -26.77
N LYS A 11 20.70 68.78 -26.44
CA LYS A 11 20.18 68.48 -25.09
C LYS A 11 19.93 67.00 -24.84
N ILE A 12 20.04 66.17 -25.87
CA ILE A 12 19.78 64.74 -25.78
C ILE A 12 21.06 64.04 -25.34
N GLU A 13 21.03 63.43 -24.16
CA GLU A 13 22.16 62.70 -23.57
C GLU A 13 22.75 61.64 -24.52
N LEU A 14 21.90 60.98 -25.30
CA LEU A 14 22.32 59.98 -26.27
C LEU A 14 23.30 60.54 -27.32
N LEU A 15 23.15 61.81 -27.70
CA LEU A 15 23.89 62.50 -28.76
C LEU A 15 24.91 63.52 -28.21
N SER A 16 25.17 63.50 -26.89
CA SER A 16 26.04 64.46 -26.19
C SER A 16 27.46 64.57 -26.72
N ASP A 17 27.97 63.50 -27.34
CA ASP A 17 29.36 63.40 -27.77
C ASP A 17 29.58 63.91 -29.21
N LEU A 18 28.51 64.34 -29.89
CA LEU A 18 28.61 64.94 -31.23
C LEU A 18 28.98 66.42 -31.12
N SER A 19 29.90 66.86 -31.98
CA SER A 19 30.25 68.27 -32.09
C SER A 19 29.08 69.11 -32.61
N SER A 20 29.11 70.43 -32.38
CA SER A 20 28.06 71.34 -32.85
C SER A 20 27.88 71.31 -34.38
N THR A 21 28.94 71.09 -35.14
CA THR A 21 28.90 70.91 -36.60
C THR A 21 28.22 69.59 -37.00
N GLU A 22 28.52 68.49 -36.29
CA GLU A 22 27.91 67.18 -36.55
C GLU A 22 26.42 67.16 -36.19
N LEU A 23 26.03 67.84 -35.09
CA LEU A 23 24.63 68.00 -34.71
C LEU A 23 23.85 68.84 -35.71
N ALA A 24 24.46 69.88 -36.29
CA ALA A 24 23.82 70.70 -37.32
C ALA A 24 23.59 69.92 -38.61
N GLU A 25 24.53 69.05 -38.99
CA GLU A 25 24.35 68.15 -40.13
C GLU A 25 23.28 67.09 -39.86
N LEU A 26 23.30 66.45 -38.68
CA LEU A 26 22.29 65.46 -38.30
C LEU A 26 20.89 66.08 -38.20
N ALA A 27 20.78 67.33 -37.75
CA ALA A 27 19.53 68.07 -37.68
C ALA A 27 18.84 68.26 -39.05
N PHE A 28 19.59 68.17 -40.16
CA PHE A 28 19.03 68.23 -41.51
C PHE A 28 18.19 66.99 -41.84
N ASP A 29 18.60 65.82 -41.36
CA ASP A 29 17.94 64.54 -41.64
C ASP A 29 16.68 64.33 -40.77
N PHE A 30 16.58 65.02 -39.62
CA PHE A 30 15.40 64.96 -38.76
C PHE A 30 14.25 65.85 -39.26
N GLN A 31 13.01 65.36 -39.16
CA GLN A 31 11.79 66.10 -39.46
C GLN A 31 10.98 66.36 -38.18
N TRP A 32 10.33 67.52 -38.09
CA TRP A 32 9.45 67.84 -36.96
C TRP A 32 8.07 67.23 -37.18
N GLU A 33 7.57 66.52 -36.18
CA GLU A 33 6.21 65.98 -36.17
C GLU A 33 5.53 66.31 -34.84
N ASN A 34 4.23 66.61 -34.90
CA ASN A 34 3.43 66.93 -33.72
C ASN A 34 2.24 65.97 -33.62
N TYR A 35 2.05 65.41 -32.44
CA TYR A 35 1.02 64.44 -32.15
C TYR A 35 0.12 64.93 -31.03
N GLY A 36 -1.20 64.86 -31.23
CA GLY A 36 -2.19 65.20 -30.22
C GLY A 36 -2.31 64.13 -29.11
N VAL A 37 -3.01 64.48 -28.03
CA VAL A 37 -3.31 63.58 -26.91
C VAL A 37 -4.04 62.32 -27.41
N GLY A 38 -3.58 61.15 -27.02
CA GLY A 38 -4.17 59.86 -27.39
C GLY A 38 -3.77 59.34 -28.78
N ALA A 39 -2.92 60.04 -29.52
CA ALA A 39 -2.40 59.55 -30.79
C ALA A 39 -1.43 58.36 -30.58
N GLU A 40 -1.54 57.33 -31.43
CA GLU A 40 -0.57 56.23 -31.51
C GLU A 40 0.55 56.60 -32.49
N ILE A 41 1.75 56.93 -31.99
CA ILE A 41 2.89 57.30 -32.84
C ILE A 41 3.45 56.06 -33.56
N ILE A 42 3.50 54.93 -32.85
CA ILE A 42 3.89 53.62 -33.40
C ILE A 42 2.87 52.61 -32.91
N LYS A 43 2.43 51.71 -33.78
CA LYS A 43 1.54 50.61 -33.43
C LYS A 43 2.28 49.27 -33.36
N GLN A 44 2.04 48.47 -32.33
CA GLN A 44 2.62 47.14 -32.22
C GLN A 44 2.29 46.29 -33.47
N GLY A 45 3.30 45.67 -34.06
CA GLY A 45 3.21 44.88 -35.29
C GLY A 45 3.38 45.68 -36.58
N GLN A 46 3.56 47.01 -36.50
CA GLN A 46 3.80 47.86 -37.66
C GLN A 46 5.16 47.55 -38.28
N ALA A 47 5.16 47.18 -39.57
CA ALA A 47 6.37 46.76 -40.29
C ALA A 47 7.30 47.95 -40.59
N GLU A 48 6.75 49.10 -40.98
CA GLU A 48 7.52 50.31 -41.31
C GLU A 48 7.26 51.41 -40.29
N HIS A 49 8.31 51.86 -39.62
CA HIS A 49 8.27 52.96 -38.66
C HIS A 49 9.63 53.67 -38.62
N SER A 50 9.66 54.85 -38.01
CA SER A 50 10.82 55.72 -37.92
C SER A 50 11.44 55.70 -36.52
N PHE A 51 12.65 56.25 -36.40
CA PHE A 51 13.25 56.57 -35.12
C PHE A 51 12.74 57.93 -34.63
N TYR A 52 12.39 58.03 -33.36
CA TYR A 52 11.84 59.26 -32.77
C TYR A 52 12.60 59.69 -31.53
N ILE A 53 12.76 61.01 -31.39
CA ILE A 53 13.23 61.67 -30.18
C ILE A 53 12.12 62.60 -29.68
N LEU A 54 11.70 62.41 -28.43
CA LEU A 54 10.67 63.22 -27.79
C LEU A 54 11.28 64.52 -27.27
N ILE A 55 10.92 65.67 -27.87
CA ILE A 55 11.43 66.97 -27.43
C ILE A 55 10.53 67.60 -26.37
N LYS A 56 9.21 67.44 -26.52
CA LYS A 56 8.22 67.97 -25.59
C LYS A 56 7.06 66.98 -25.46
N GLY A 57 6.56 66.78 -24.25
CA GLY A 57 5.42 65.92 -23.93
C GLY A 57 5.82 64.61 -23.24
N LYS A 58 4.86 63.69 -23.12
CA LYS A 58 5.00 62.38 -22.45
C LYS A 58 4.25 61.31 -23.23
N VAL A 59 4.90 60.16 -23.43
CA VAL A 59 4.32 59.00 -24.14
C VAL A 59 4.36 57.75 -23.27
N ASP A 60 3.33 56.90 -23.41
CA ASP A 60 3.24 55.60 -22.74
C ASP A 60 3.56 54.46 -23.71
N VAL A 61 4.34 53.49 -23.25
CA VAL A 61 4.69 52.27 -24.00
C VAL A 61 3.75 51.15 -23.59
N MET A 62 2.99 50.63 -24.54
CA MET A 62 1.95 49.62 -24.34
C MET A 62 2.28 48.32 -25.06
N ILE A 63 1.99 47.17 -24.44
CA ILE A 63 2.11 45.83 -25.06
C ILE A 63 0.79 45.08 -24.99
N ARG A 64 0.44 44.42 -26.10
CA ARG A 64 -0.67 43.48 -26.23
C ARG A 64 -0.11 42.09 -26.53
N LYS A 65 -0.36 41.12 -25.64
CA LYS A 65 -0.10 39.68 -25.87
C LYS A 65 -1.40 38.97 -26.25
N GLU A 66 -1.32 37.93 -27.08
CA GLU A 66 -2.49 37.14 -27.49
C GLU A 66 -3.28 36.65 -26.27
N GLY A 67 -4.58 36.96 -26.23
CA GLY A 67 -5.48 36.59 -25.12
C GLY A 67 -5.39 37.45 -23.85
N GLN A 68 -4.54 38.49 -23.77
CA GLN A 68 -4.39 39.35 -22.59
C GLN A 68 -4.79 40.82 -22.84
N ARG A 69 -5.23 41.50 -21.76
CA ARG A 69 -5.50 42.95 -21.78
C ARG A 69 -4.22 43.74 -22.04
N VAL A 70 -4.35 44.87 -22.75
CA VAL A 70 -3.23 45.78 -23.04
C VAL A 70 -2.62 46.26 -21.72
N ARG A 71 -1.30 46.14 -21.57
CA ARG A 71 -0.58 46.55 -20.37
C ARG A 71 0.39 47.68 -20.69
N ARG A 72 0.41 48.71 -19.84
CA ARG A 72 1.44 49.75 -19.84
C ARG A 72 2.73 49.16 -19.26
N VAL A 73 3.83 49.33 -19.99
CA VAL A 73 5.16 48.85 -19.60
C VAL A 73 5.95 49.97 -18.91
N ARG A 74 5.99 51.15 -19.52
CA ARG A 74 6.69 52.33 -18.99
C ARG A 74 6.17 53.61 -19.64
N SER A 75 6.56 54.75 -19.10
CA SER A 75 6.37 56.08 -19.72
C SER A 75 7.72 56.66 -20.13
N ILE A 76 7.77 57.39 -21.24
CA ILE A 76 8.94 58.10 -21.75
C ILE A 76 8.64 59.60 -21.67
N GLU A 77 9.55 60.35 -21.05
CA GLU A 77 9.44 61.80 -20.88
C GLU A 77 10.35 62.53 -21.88
N SER A 78 10.24 63.87 -21.91
CA SER A 78 11.01 64.72 -22.83
C SER A 78 12.52 64.47 -22.69
N GLY A 79 13.23 64.33 -23.81
CA GLY A 79 14.62 63.90 -23.90
C GLY A 79 14.79 62.40 -24.18
N GLY A 80 13.73 61.60 -24.07
CA GLY A 80 13.75 60.17 -24.38
C GLY A 80 13.63 59.86 -25.87
N SER A 81 14.08 58.66 -26.27
CA SER A 81 13.96 58.14 -27.64
C SER A 81 13.15 56.84 -27.67
N PHE A 82 12.53 56.54 -28.82
CA PHE A 82 11.79 55.31 -29.07
C PHE A 82 11.79 54.95 -30.58
N GLY A 83 11.53 53.68 -30.89
CA GLY A 83 11.53 53.14 -32.27
C GLY A 83 12.88 52.54 -32.72
N GLU A 84 13.96 52.76 -31.96
CA GLU A 84 15.31 52.32 -32.30
C GLU A 84 15.46 50.80 -32.36
N PHE A 85 14.75 50.06 -31.50
CA PHE A 85 15.02 48.63 -31.31
C PHE A 85 14.57 47.77 -32.49
N SER A 86 13.40 48.07 -33.04
CA SER A 86 12.84 47.35 -34.18
C SER A 86 13.56 47.72 -35.48
N LEU A 87 14.15 48.91 -35.57
CA LEU A 87 15.03 49.31 -36.68
C LEU A 87 16.40 48.61 -36.63
N LEU A 88 16.92 48.31 -35.43
CA LEU A 88 18.20 47.61 -35.26
C LEU A 88 18.12 46.11 -35.55
N ASP A 89 17.02 45.45 -35.20
CA ASP A 89 16.87 43.99 -35.35
C ASP A 89 16.05 43.56 -36.58
N GLY A 90 15.51 44.52 -37.34
CA GLY A 90 14.77 44.30 -38.59
C GLY A 90 13.38 43.67 -38.39
N LYS A 91 12.81 43.75 -37.19
CA LYS A 91 11.48 43.19 -36.88
C LYS A 91 10.40 44.28 -36.85
N PRO A 92 9.12 43.91 -37.02
CA PRO A 92 8.01 44.84 -36.79
C PRO A 92 8.02 45.43 -35.38
N ALA A 93 7.43 46.61 -35.21
CA ALA A 93 7.38 47.34 -33.95
C ALA A 93 6.89 46.45 -32.78
N ALA A 94 7.70 46.30 -31.73
CA ALA A 94 7.39 45.41 -30.62
C ALA A 94 6.32 45.95 -29.65
N THR A 95 6.06 47.26 -29.68
CA THR A 95 5.19 47.97 -28.72
C THR A 95 4.37 49.05 -29.43
N THR A 96 3.25 49.44 -28.82
CA THR A 96 2.48 50.63 -29.22
C THR A 96 2.94 51.83 -28.37
N ILE A 97 3.18 52.98 -28.98
CA ILE A 97 3.57 54.23 -28.32
C ILE A 97 2.39 55.21 -28.36
N LEU A 98 1.85 55.57 -27.20
CA LEU A 98 0.64 56.39 -27.06
C LEU A 98 0.94 57.74 -26.41
N CYS A 99 0.56 58.85 -27.04
CA CYS A 99 0.69 60.19 -26.45
C CYS A 99 -0.24 60.36 -25.24
N GLN A 100 0.32 60.69 -24.07
CA GLN A 100 -0.46 61.09 -22.90
C GLN A 100 -0.79 62.59 -22.92
N GLU A 101 0.07 63.38 -23.57
CA GLU A 101 -0.02 64.83 -23.70
C GLU A 101 0.26 65.23 -25.16
N GLU A 102 0.12 66.51 -25.52
CA GLU A 102 0.58 67.00 -26.82
C GLU A 102 2.10 66.81 -26.94
N CYS A 103 2.52 66.02 -27.92
CA CYS A 103 3.91 65.62 -28.10
C CYS A 103 4.51 66.23 -29.35
N SER A 104 5.68 66.87 -29.20
CA SER A 104 6.51 67.31 -30.32
C SER A 104 7.73 66.41 -30.40
N VAL A 105 7.92 65.77 -31.55
CA VAL A 105 8.99 64.79 -31.77
C VAL A 105 9.84 65.17 -32.98
N LEU A 106 11.11 64.78 -32.92
CA LEU A 106 11.97 64.73 -34.09
C LEU A 106 11.97 63.31 -34.64
N MET A 107 11.54 63.16 -35.89
CA MET A 107 11.45 61.90 -36.62
C MET A 107 12.62 61.74 -37.59
N LEU A 108 13.23 60.56 -37.61
CA LEU A 108 14.25 60.15 -38.57
C LEU A 108 13.81 58.85 -39.21
N ASP A 109 13.72 58.81 -40.54
CA ASP A 109 13.32 57.62 -41.27
C ASP A 109 14.33 56.46 -41.13
N ALA A 110 13.94 55.26 -41.53
CA ALA A 110 14.77 54.07 -41.36
C ALA A 110 16.12 54.18 -42.11
N GLU A 111 16.12 54.78 -43.30
CA GLU A 111 17.34 55.01 -44.08
C GLU A 111 18.25 56.06 -43.43
N GLY A 112 17.70 57.17 -42.95
CA GLY A 112 18.42 58.20 -42.21
C GLY A 112 19.00 57.66 -40.90
N PHE A 113 18.26 56.81 -40.20
CA PHE A 113 18.74 56.13 -39.00
C PHE A 113 19.92 55.19 -39.32
N ALA A 114 19.84 54.42 -40.40
CA ALA A 114 20.95 53.58 -40.87
C ALA A 114 22.18 54.42 -41.27
N ARG A 115 22.00 55.54 -41.98
CA ARG A 115 23.08 56.48 -42.32
C ARG A 115 23.73 57.07 -41.06
N MET A 116 22.95 57.45 -40.06
CA MET A 116 23.45 57.94 -38.77
C MET A 116 24.33 56.89 -38.08
N LEU A 117 23.91 55.62 -38.06
CA LEU A 117 24.69 54.54 -37.44
C LEU A 117 25.97 54.20 -38.22
N LEU A 118 25.93 54.23 -39.56
CA LEU A 118 27.10 54.02 -40.41
C LEU A 118 28.14 55.14 -40.23
N ARG A 119 27.65 56.37 -40.03
CA ARG A 119 28.49 57.54 -39.86
C ARG A 119 29.12 57.62 -38.48
N TRP A 120 28.40 57.23 -37.43
CA TRP A 120 28.90 57.17 -36.06
C TRP A 120 28.68 55.79 -35.44
N PRO A 121 29.56 54.81 -35.75
CA PRO A 121 29.39 53.41 -35.32
C PRO A 121 29.33 53.20 -33.79
N TRP A 122 29.86 54.13 -33.00
CA TRP A 122 29.80 54.06 -31.53
C TRP A 122 28.37 54.28 -30.98
N LEU A 123 27.49 54.98 -31.71
CA LEU A 123 26.07 55.12 -31.33
C LEU A 123 25.38 53.76 -31.27
N TYR A 124 25.75 52.83 -32.16
CA TYR A 124 25.25 51.45 -32.16
C TYR A 124 25.54 50.75 -30.82
N GLN A 125 26.73 50.96 -30.24
CA GLN A 125 27.08 50.40 -28.93
C GLN A 125 26.25 51.00 -27.79
N ARG A 126 25.97 52.32 -27.82
CA ARG A 126 25.09 52.96 -26.82
C ARG A 126 23.65 52.45 -26.90
N PHE A 127 23.10 52.25 -28.10
CA PHE A 127 21.76 51.70 -28.28
C PHE A 127 21.66 50.24 -27.77
N ILE A 128 22.67 49.40 -28.04
CA ILE A 128 22.72 48.02 -27.54
C ILE A 128 22.91 47.97 -26.01
N GLY A 129 23.73 48.86 -25.45
CA GLY A 129 23.90 48.95 -23.99
C GLY A 129 22.56 49.21 -23.28
N LYS A 130 21.76 50.14 -23.83
CA LYS A 130 20.43 50.49 -23.30
C LYS A 130 19.40 49.37 -23.46
N LEU A 131 19.47 48.54 -24.52
CA LEU A 131 18.69 47.31 -24.66
C LEU A 131 18.97 46.32 -23.53
N THR A 132 20.26 46.12 -23.23
CA THR A 132 20.72 45.11 -22.30
C THR A 132 20.33 45.46 -20.86
N GLN A 133 20.42 46.73 -20.47
CA GLN A 133 19.96 47.19 -19.15
C GLN A 133 18.44 47.01 -18.97
N ASN A 134 17.63 47.40 -19.95
CA ASN A 134 16.16 47.29 -19.86
C ASN A 134 15.68 45.82 -19.81
N LEU A 135 16.38 44.91 -20.49
CA LEU A 135 16.07 43.48 -20.45
C LEU A 135 16.39 42.84 -19.08
N ASN A 136 17.46 43.28 -18.42
CA ASN A 136 17.89 42.72 -17.14
C ASN A 136 16.94 43.08 -15.99
N GLU A 137 16.46 44.33 -15.91
CA GLU A 137 15.50 44.75 -14.87
C GLU A 137 14.14 44.05 -15.00
N ALA A 138 13.60 43.93 -16.22
CA ALA A 138 12.33 43.26 -16.46
C ALA A 138 12.39 41.75 -16.16
N ASN A 139 13.52 41.10 -16.46
CA ASN A 139 13.74 39.69 -16.13
C ASN A 139 13.86 39.46 -14.63
N LEU A 140 14.45 40.40 -13.87
CA LEU A 140 14.58 40.29 -12.41
C LEU A 140 13.22 40.25 -11.72
N ILE A 141 12.33 41.21 -12.01
CA ILE A 141 10.98 41.29 -11.41
C ILE A 141 10.12 40.07 -11.77
N LEU A 142 10.18 39.62 -13.03
CA LEU A 142 9.45 38.43 -13.49
C LEU A 142 10.00 37.14 -12.86
N SER A 143 11.31 37.04 -12.67
CA SER A 143 11.95 35.88 -12.05
C SER A 143 11.53 35.72 -10.58
N GLU A 144 11.43 36.83 -9.83
CA GLU A 144 11.06 36.81 -8.42
C GLU A 144 9.60 36.38 -8.21
N ALA A 145 8.68 36.92 -9.02
CA ALA A 145 7.28 36.54 -8.98
C ALA A 145 7.07 35.06 -9.36
N LYS A 146 7.76 34.59 -10.41
CA LYS A 146 7.69 33.21 -10.88
C LYS A 146 8.32 32.24 -9.88
N TYR A 147 9.40 32.63 -9.21
CA TYR A 147 10.04 31.82 -8.16
C TYR A 147 9.13 31.67 -6.93
N LYS A 148 8.50 32.76 -6.46
CA LYS A 148 7.48 32.72 -5.39
C LYS A 148 6.31 31.80 -5.74
N GLU A 149 5.84 31.83 -6.99
CA GLU A 149 4.76 30.98 -7.48
C GLU A 149 5.16 29.50 -7.56
N VAL A 150 6.37 29.21 -8.03
CA VAL A 150 6.93 27.84 -8.06
C VAL A 150 7.14 27.29 -6.64
N LEU A 151 7.65 28.08 -5.70
CA LEU A 151 7.79 27.65 -4.30
C LEU A 151 6.42 27.41 -3.65
N ARG A 152 5.44 28.29 -3.87
CA ARG A 152 4.06 28.08 -3.39
C ARG A 152 3.45 26.80 -3.95
N SER A 153 3.72 26.50 -5.22
CA SER A 153 3.29 25.27 -5.88
C SER A 153 3.99 24.02 -5.32
N ALA A 154 5.30 24.11 -5.06
CA ALA A 154 6.11 23.04 -4.50
C ALA A 154 5.75 22.74 -3.02
N LEU A 155 5.30 23.74 -2.26
CA LEU A 155 4.88 23.63 -0.87
C LEU A 155 3.43 23.08 -0.70
N GLN A 156 2.78 22.63 -1.78
CA GLN A 156 1.54 21.83 -1.79
C GLN A 156 0.34 22.41 -1.00
N LEU A 157 0.06 23.69 -1.17
CA LEU A 157 -1.00 24.38 -0.40
C LEU A 157 -2.44 23.98 -0.78
N THR A 158 -2.69 23.45 -1.98
CA THR A 158 -4.05 23.28 -2.52
C THR A 158 -4.59 21.83 -2.55
N GLN A 159 -3.77 20.81 -2.27
CA GLN A 159 -4.20 19.39 -2.34
C GLN A 159 -4.79 18.83 -1.04
N TYR A 160 -4.88 19.61 0.04
CA TYR A 160 -5.29 19.11 1.36
C TYR A 160 -6.80 19.11 1.62
N LYS A 161 -7.59 19.89 0.86
CA LYS A 161 -9.07 19.92 0.99
C LYS A 161 -9.69 18.52 0.87
N ASP A 162 -9.15 17.68 -0.01
CA ASP A 162 -9.66 16.33 -0.27
C ASP A 162 -9.10 15.24 0.66
N LYS A 163 -8.03 15.52 1.42
CA LYS A 163 -7.37 14.53 2.29
C LYS A 163 -7.89 14.53 3.72
N PHE A 164 -8.38 15.66 4.24
CA PHE A 164 -8.91 15.69 5.59
C PHE A 164 -10.32 15.13 5.59
N TYR A 165 -10.56 14.08 6.38
CA TYR A 165 -11.85 13.43 6.37
C TYR A 165 -12.93 14.38 6.93
N GLY A 166 -12.70 15.13 7.99
CA GLY A 166 -13.72 15.92 8.68
C GLY A 166 -13.43 15.93 10.19
N LEU A 167 -14.12 16.77 10.95
CA LEU A 167 -14.13 16.66 12.42
C LEU A 167 -15.31 15.78 12.83
N TRP A 168 -15.03 14.54 13.24
CA TRP A 168 -16.02 13.68 13.88
C TRP A 168 -15.48 13.17 15.21
N GLY A 169 -16.40 12.92 16.13
CA GLY A 169 -16.14 12.43 17.47
C GLY A 169 -17.46 12.27 18.20
N GLY A 170 -17.42 11.72 19.42
CA GLY A 170 -18.57 11.75 20.30
C GLY A 170 -19.05 13.19 20.54
N PRO A 171 -20.34 13.41 20.86
CA PRO A 171 -20.90 14.75 21.03
C PRO A 171 -20.08 15.66 21.95
N ARG A 172 -19.54 15.08 23.03
CA ARG A 172 -18.67 15.80 23.99
C ARG A 172 -17.31 16.18 23.38
N THR A 173 -16.62 15.24 22.73
CA THR A 173 -15.31 15.48 22.13
C THR A 173 -15.42 16.49 20.98
N THR A 174 -16.45 16.38 20.14
CA THR A 174 -16.68 17.30 19.03
C THR A 174 -16.95 18.71 19.56
N ALA A 175 -17.84 18.86 20.54
CA ALA A 175 -18.11 20.16 21.16
C ALA A 175 -16.87 20.76 21.83
N GLU A 176 -16.03 19.94 22.47
CA GLU A 176 -14.77 20.40 23.07
C GLU A 176 -13.78 20.90 22.01
N ILE A 177 -13.59 20.16 20.92
CA ILE A 177 -12.71 20.55 19.82
C ILE A 177 -13.24 21.81 19.13
N GLU A 178 -14.55 21.92 18.89
CA GLU A 178 -15.15 23.11 18.29
C GLU A 178 -14.97 24.35 19.16
N ARG A 179 -15.20 24.24 20.47
CA ARG A 179 -14.93 25.31 21.43
C ARG A 179 -13.47 25.73 21.40
N LYS A 180 -12.54 24.77 21.34
CA LYS A 180 -11.10 25.06 21.26
C LYS A 180 -10.69 25.67 19.93
N LEU A 181 -11.30 25.26 18.82
CA LEU A 181 -11.10 25.89 17.51
C LEU A 181 -11.58 27.34 17.52
N GLU A 182 -12.69 27.62 18.20
CA GLU A 182 -13.23 28.99 18.33
C GLU A 182 -12.31 29.86 19.20
N GLU A 183 -11.87 29.35 20.36
CA GLU A 183 -10.87 29.98 21.24
C GLU A 183 -9.57 30.32 20.47
N PHE A 184 -9.02 29.35 19.73
CA PHE A 184 -7.81 29.56 18.95
C PHE A 184 -8.01 30.45 17.73
N SER A 185 -9.21 30.48 17.16
CA SER A 185 -9.50 31.36 16.03
C SER A 185 -9.54 32.84 16.44
N GLN A 186 -9.97 33.14 17.66
CA GLN A 186 -10.05 34.52 18.17
C GLN A 186 -8.74 34.98 18.84
N ALA A 187 -7.90 34.04 19.27
CA ALA A 187 -6.64 34.35 19.94
C ALA A 187 -5.62 35.01 18.99
N LYS A 188 -5.05 36.14 19.41
CA LYS A 188 -3.88 36.76 18.77
C LYS A 188 -2.61 36.12 19.32
N GLY A 189 -2.05 35.13 18.63
CA GLY A 189 -0.78 34.51 19.02
C GLY A 189 -0.45 33.21 18.27
N HIS A 190 0.75 32.70 18.51
CA HIS A 190 1.20 31.41 17.96
C HIS A 190 0.74 30.24 18.84
N ILE A 191 0.49 29.09 18.21
CA ILE A 191 -0.13 27.93 18.86
C ILE A 191 0.82 26.74 18.83
N LEU A 192 0.91 26.03 19.94
CA LEU A 192 1.67 24.78 20.05
C LEU A 192 0.72 23.59 20.26
N LEU A 193 0.74 22.64 19.32
CA LEU A 193 -0.08 21.43 19.36
C LEU A 193 0.75 20.23 19.83
N THR A 194 0.39 19.64 20.96
CA THR A 194 1.03 18.43 21.50
C THR A 194 0.13 17.21 21.33
N GLY A 195 0.68 16.02 21.53
CA GLY A 195 -0.04 14.75 21.41
C GLY A 195 0.81 13.68 20.73
N GLU A 196 0.23 12.52 20.47
CA GLU A 196 0.95 11.42 19.81
C GLU A 196 0.86 11.44 18.28
N ARG A 197 1.76 10.70 17.63
CA ARG A 197 1.73 10.52 16.17
C ARG A 197 0.36 10.01 15.72
N GLY A 198 -0.20 10.67 14.71
CA GLY A 198 -1.47 10.29 14.08
C GLY A 198 -2.73 10.69 14.85
N THR A 199 -2.66 11.56 15.86
CA THR A 199 -3.85 12.06 16.59
C THR A 199 -4.67 13.10 15.82
N GLY A 200 -4.10 13.71 14.78
CA GLY A 200 -4.76 14.72 13.95
C GLY A 200 -4.22 16.16 14.10
N ARG A 201 -3.02 16.37 14.65
CA ARG A 201 -2.42 17.72 14.84
C ARG A 201 -2.42 18.59 13.59
N GLN A 202 -2.03 18.04 12.44
CA GLN A 202 -2.04 18.77 11.16
C GLN A 202 -3.46 19.15 10.71
N MET A 203 -4.45 18.29 10.99
CA MET A 203 -5.85 18.56 10.69
C MET A 203 -6.37 19.71 11.57
N MET A 204 -6.06 19.70 12.87
CA MET A 204 -6.39 20.80 13.79
C MET A 204 -5.78 22.13 13.31
N ALA A 205 -4.49 22.13 12.93
CA ALA A 205 -3.81 23.31 12.40
C ALA A 205 -4.50 23.86 11.13
N TRP A 206 -4.94 22.97 10.24
CA TRP A 206 -5.67 23.35 9.03
C TRP A 206 -7.05 23.97 9.34
N TYR A 207 -7.79 23.43 10.31
CA TYR A 207 -9.07 24.01 10.73
C TYR A 207 -8.92 25.37 11.41
N ILE A 208 -7.85 25.57 12.20
CA ILE A 208 -7.52 26.88 12.77
C ILE A 208 -7.27 27.88 11.64
N HIS A 209 -6.43 27.51 10.67
CA HIS A 209 -6.13 28.35 9.50
C HIS A 209 -7.40 28.76 8.74
N GLN A 210 -8.31 27.82 8.45
CA GLN A 210 -9.56 28.08 7.73
C GLN A 210 -10.50 29.07 8.45
N ARG A 211 -10.42 29.17 9.79
CA ARG A 211 -11.25 30.09 10.58
C ARG A 211 -10.60 31.46 10.80
N GLN A 212 -9.27 31.54 10.74
CA GLN A 212 -8.51 32.78 11.00
C GLN A 212 -8.10 33.53 9.75
N ALA A 213 -7.75 32.82 8.68
CA ALA A 213 -7.17 33.42 7.49
C ALA A 213 -8.24 33.60 6.40
N LEU A 214 -8.08 34.63 5.57
CA LEU A 214 -8.92 34.85 4.39
C LEU A 214 -8.88 33.60 3.50
N THR A 215 -9.96 33.33 2.75
CA THR A 215 -10.16 32.08 2.00
C THR A 215 -9.05 31.76 0.97
N GLU A 216 -8.20 32.74 0.63
CA GLU A 216 -7.07 32.62 -0.30
C GLU A 216 -5.67 32.67 0.37
N ALA A 217 -5.58 32.71 1.69
CA ALA A 217 -4.30 32.80 2.40
C ALA A 217 -3.49 31.48 2.35
N PRO A 218 -2.14 31.53 2.35
CA PRO A 218 -1.30 30.33 2.27
C PRO A 218 -1.26 29.52 3.58
N PHE A 219 -1.25 28.18 3.49
CA PHE A 219 -1.11 27.24 4.63
C PHE A 219 0.17 26.39 4.54
N VAL A 220 1.33 26.99 4.81
CA VAL A 220 2.64 26.36 4.55
C VAL A 220 2.94 25.28 5.60
N VAL A 221 3.23 24.06 5.17
CA VAL A 221 3.59 22.94 6.05
C VAL A 221 5.04 22.56 5.88
N VAL A 222 5.82 22.59 6.96
CA VAL A 222 7.24 22.19 6.96
C VAL A 222 7.50 21.12 8.02
N ASP A 223 8.42 20.20 7.74
CA ASP A 223 8.88 19.17 8.66
C ASP A 223 10.11 19.66 9.43
N GLY A 224 10.17 19.49 10.75
CA GLY A 224 11.26 19.98 11.60
C GLY A 224 12.65 19.54 11.12
N ARG A 225 12.82 18.28 10.68
CA ARG A 225 14.12 17.81 10.15
C ARG A 225 14.50 18.49 8.85
N ARG A 226 13.53 18.63 7.94
CA ARG A 226 13.77 19.31 6.65
C ARG A 226 13.95 20.81 6.85
N PHE A 227 13.27 21.39 7.82
CA PHE A 227 13.38 22.77 8.21
C PHE A 227 14.82 23.09 8.65
N ASP A 228 15.39 22.29 9.55
CA ASP A 228 16.76 22.47 10.04
C ASP A 228 17.81 22.32 8.93
N GLN A 229 17.59 21.42 7.95
CA GLN A 229 18.52 21.15 6.85
C GLN A 229 18.42 22.14 5.69
N GLN A 230 17.21 22.59 5.33
CA GLN A 230 16.96 23.31 4.08
C GLN A 230 16.49 24.75 4.27
N TRP A 231 15.90 25.07 5.43
CA TRP A 231 15.23 26.35 5.65
C TRP A 231 15.85 27.19 6.77
N ARG A 232 16.82 26.65 7.52
CA ARG A 232 17.51 27.32 8.63
C ARG A 232 18.06 28.70 8.24
N ASP A 233 18.62 28.81 7.04
CA ASP A 233 19.29 30.04 6.58
C ASP A 233 18.35 31.02 5.88
N LEU A 234 17.08 30.63 5.66
CA LEU A 234 16.05 31.42 4.98
C LEU A 234 15.08 32.12 5.96
N ILE A 235 15.38 32.10 7.27
CA ILE A 235 14.49 32.60 8.35
C ILE A 235 14.85 34.02 8.79
N LEU A 236 16.11 34.43 8.65
CA LEU A 236 16.64 35.75 9.00
C LEU A 236 17.47 36.25 7.81
N GLU A 237 17.35 37.55 7.49
CA GLU A 237 18.20 38.20 6.50
C GLU A 237 19.67 37.99 6.88
N SER A 238 20.51 37.56 5.92
CA SER A 238 21.95 37.53 6.12
C SER A 238 22.45 38.97 6.19
N ASP A 239 23.02 39.35 7.35
CA ASP A 239 23.64 40.64 7.66
C ASP A 239 24.89 40.97 6.79
N ASN A 240 25.13 40.21 5.71
CA ASN A 240 26.29 40.38 4.84
C ASN A 240 26.00 41.41 3.73
N GLN A 241 26.28 42.67 4.03
CA GLN A 241 26.28 43.81 3.09
C GLN A 241 27.39 43.78 2.01
N GLU A 242 28.04 42.65 1.71
CA GLU A 242 29.24 42.65 0.83
C GLU A 242 29.08 41.99 -0.55
N ASN A 243 27.89 41.51 -0.96
CA ASN A 243 27.70 41.01 -2.32
C ASN A 243 26.31 41.38 -2.90
N PRO A 244 26.22 42.31 -3.87
CA PRO A 244 24.95 42.69 -4.50
C PRO A 244 24.38 41.65 -5.49
N SER A 245 24.98 40.46 -5.60
CA SER A 245 24.75 39.53 -6.72
C SER A 245 24.17 38.16 -6.32
N SER A 246 23.48 38.05 -5.17
CA SER A 246 22.72 36.82 -4.83
C SER A 246 21.21 37.06 -4.97
N ILE A 247 20.65 36.49 -6.04
CA ILE A 247 19.25 36.52 -6.50
C ILE A 247 18.26 35.80 -5.53
N TYR A 248 18.60 35.57 -4.26
CA TYR A 248 17.87 34.64 -3.38
C TYR A 248 17.56 35.20 -1.98
N ASN A 249 16.86 36.33 -1.88
CA ASN A 249 16.45 36.91 -0.59
C ASN A 249 14.93 36.80 -0.34
N SER A 250 14.34 35.60 -0.47
CA SER A 250 12.95 35.38 -0.03
C SER A 250 12.93 34.66 1.32
N ASN A 251 12.38 35.29 2.36
CA ASN A 251 12.23 34.67 3.67
C ASN A 251 11.04 33.70 3.67
N LEU A 252 11.14 32.58 4.40
CA LEU A 252 10.05 31.61 4.56
C LEU A 252 8.75 32.25 5.08
N PHE A 253 8.85 33.26 5.92
CA PHE A 253 7.69 34.00 6.44
C PHE A 253 7.02 34.88 5.39
N ASP A 254 7.73 35.37 4.37
CA ASP A 254 7.15 36.13 3.26
C ASP A 254 6.29 35.22 2.36
N ILE A 255 6.68 33.94 2.26
CA ILE A 255 5.90 32.95 1.51
C ILE A 255 4.56 32.68 2.20
N ALA A 256 4.57 32.62 3.54
CA ALA A 256 3.42 32.39 4.40
C ALA A 256 2.65 33.67 4.78
N GLU A 257 3.00 34.82 4.21
CA GLU A 257 2.42 36.11 4.54
C GLU A 257 0.88 36.11 4.43
N GLY A 258 0.21 36.67 5.43
CA GLY A 258 -1.25 36.70 5.56
C GLY A 258 -1.90 35.34 5.87
N GLY A 259 -1.10 34.27 6.01
CA GLY A 259 -1.57 32.91 6.22
C GLY A 259 -0.99 32.25 7.47
N THR A 260 -0.66 30.96 7.35
CA THR A 260 -0.22 30.12 8.49
C THR A 260 0.99 29.27 8.11
N LEU A 261 1.99 29.25 8.99
CA LEU A 261 3.18 28.39 8.91
C LEU A 261 3.07 27.27 9.96
N PHE A 262 2.83 26.04 9.50
CA PHE A 262 2.74 24.86 10.36
C PHE A 262 4.05 24.06 10.34
N ILE A 263 4.72 23.95 11.50
CA ILE A 263 5.98 23.22 11.67
C ILE A 263 5.73 21.91 12.41
N ARG A 264 5.90 20.78 11.73
CA ARG A 264 5.76 19.43 12.29
C ARG A 264 6.99 19.03 13.08
N GLU A 265 6.80 18.46 14.26
CA GLU A 265 7.89 17.97 15.11
C GLU A 265 8.96 19.04 15.34
N ILE A 266 8.52 20.19 15.89
CA ILE A 266 9.34 21.37 16.14
C ILE A 266 10.54 21.07 17.07
N ASN A 267 10.45 20.00 17.85
CA ASN A 267 11.54 19.47 18.66
C ASN A 267 12.74 18.94 17.87
N LEU A 268 12.56 18.61 16.60
CA LEU A 268 13.64 18.09 15.76
C LEU A 268 14.52 19.22 15.19
N LEU A 269 14.18 20.47 15.48
CA LEU A 269 15.03 21.62 15.21
C LEU A 269 16.23 21.62 16.17
N SER A 270 17.42 21.88 15.63
CA SER A 270 18.61 22.07 16.47
C SER A 270 18.41 23.27 17.41
N PRO A 271 19.03 23.30 18.61
CA PRO A 271 18.86 24.40 19.56
C PRO A 271 19.17 25.78 18.96
N HIS A 272 20.19 25.84 18.09
CA HIS A 272 20.54 27.04 17.35
C HIS A 272 19.42 27.50 16.40
N THR A 273 18.81 26.57 15.64
CA THR A 273 17.69 26.90 14.75
C THR A 273 16.44 27.28 15.52
N GLN A 274 16.18 26.67 16.68
CA GLN A 274 15.08 27.08 17.56
C GLN A 274 15.24 28.53 18.02
N LEU A 275 16.48 28.95 18.34
CA LEU A 275 16.78 30.33 18.75
C LEU A 275 16.58 31.32 17.59
N LYS A 276 17.07 30.99 16.40
CA LYS A 276 16.83 31.78 15.18
C LYS A 276 15.34 31.90 14.85
N LEU A 277 14.58 30.81 14.98
CA LEU A 277 13.13 30.81 14.76
C LEU A 277 12.43 31.72 15.77
N ALA A 278 12.80 31.66 17.06
CA ALA A 278 12.25 32.54 18.08
C ALA A 278 12.55 34.02 17.78
N GLN A 279 13.77 34.34 17.35
CA GLN A 279 14.15 35.69 16.92
C GLN A 279 13.32 36.16 15.72
N ALA A 280 13.15 35.34 14.69
CA ALA A 280 12.36 35.68 13.51
C ALA A 280 10.88 35.88 13.83
N ILE A 281 10.29 35.03 14.67
CA ILE A 281 8.92 35.19 15.15
C ILE A 281 8.74 36.54 15.86
N ASN A 282 9.70 36.92 16.71
CA ASN A 282 9.65 38.17 17.46
C ASN A 282 9.92 39.41 16.59
N PHE A 283 10.73 39.28 15.53
CA PHE A 283 11.06 40.38 14.62
C PHE A 283 9.93 40.67 13.62
N GLN A 284 9.32 39.63 13.05
CA GLN A 284 8.35 39.76 11.96
C GLN A 284 6.88 39.88 12.41
N LYS A 285 6.64 40.46 13.60
CA LYS A 285 5.33 40.53 14.26
C LYS A 285 4.17 40.72 13.27
N ASN A 286 3.22 39.78 13.29
CA ASN A 286 1.96 39.76 12.52
C ASN A 286 2.05 39.47 11.01
N LYS A 287 3.19 39.01 10.44
CA LYS A 287 3.21 38.57 9.03
C LYS A 287 2.41 37.29 8.78
N CYS A 288 2.55 36.28 9.65
CA CYS A 288 1.81 35.02 9.56
C CYS A 288 1.64 34.34 10.92
N ILE A 289 0.68 33.42 11.03
CA ILE A 289 0.47 32.64 12.25
C ILE A 289 1.35 31.39 12.21
N VAL A 290 2.28 31.27 13.16
CA VAL A 290 3.07 30.04 13.35
C VAL A 290 2.32 29.05 14.24
N ILE A 291 2.19 27.80 13.77
CA ILE A 291 1.66 26.68 14.54
C ILE A 291 2.74 25.60 14.64
N GLY A 292 3.22 25.33 15.86
CA GLY A 292 4.17 24.26 16.13
C GLY A 292 3.46 22.95 16.47
N SER A 293 4.07 21.81 16.16
CA SER A 293 3.59 20.49 16.58
C SER A 293 4.68 19.68 17.25
N LEU A 294 4.31 18.96 18.31
CA LEU A 294 5.21 18.10 19.10
C LEU A 294 4.65 16.69 19.27
N ASN A 295 5.53 15.69 19.27
CA ASN A 295 5.20 14.28 19.53
C ASN A 295 5.62 13.83 20.94
N SER A 296 5.20 14.57 21.96
CA SER A 296 5.43 14.25 23.37
C SER A 296 4.30 14.82 24.23
N GLU A 297 4.24 14.41 25.49
CA GLU A 297 3.35 15.00 26.49
C GLU A 297 3.82 16.43 26.84
N PRO A 298 2.92 17.31 27.32
CA PRO A 298 3.26 18.69 27.68
C PRO A 298 4.39 18.78 28.72
N ASP A 299 4.49 17.82 29.63
CA ASP A 299 5.46 17.85 30.72
C ASP A 299 6.93 17.65 30.27
N ASP A 300 7.15 17.09 29.07
CA ASP A 300 8.48 16.94 28.46
C ASP A 300 8.95 18.19 27.70
N LEU A 301 8.13 19.25 27.62
CA LEU A 301 8.45 20.48 26.88
C LEU A 301 9.78 21.11 27.32
N ASP A 302 10.07 21.08 28.63
CA ASP A 302 11.25 21.71 29.23
C ASP A 302 12.58 21.06 28.84
N ARG A 303 12.55 19.81 28.39
CA ARG A 303 13.76 19.08 27.97
C ARG A 303 14.09 19.27 26.49
N VAL A 304 13.10 19.73 25.70
CA VAL A 304 13.09 19.51 24.25
C VAL A 304 12.99 20.82 23.46
N ILE A 305 12.32 21.84 24.00
CA ILE A 305 12.19 23.17 23.39
C ILE A 305 12.88 24.20 24.28
N ILE A 306 13.70 25.07 23.67
CA ILE A 306 14.39 26.13 24.43
C ILE A 306 13.38 27.16 25.00
N PRO A 307 13.67 27.78 26.15
CA PRO A 307 12.76 28.74 26.79
C PRO A 307 12.36 29.92 25.89
N GLU A 308 13.26 30.40 25.04
CA GLU A 308 13.05 31.52 24.13
C GLU A 308 11.96 31.23 23.10
N LEU A 309 11.99 30.04 22.50
CA LEU A 309 11.00 29.61 21.52
C LEU A 309 9.66 29.27 22.19
N ARG A 310 9.69 28.71 23.40
CA ARG A 310 8.46 28.42 24.17
C ARG A 310 7.66 29.68 24.45
N LYS A 311 8.32 30.78 24.82
CA LYS A 311 7.69 32.08 25.09
C LYS A 311 6.95 32.66 23.86
N CYS A 312 7.33 32.26 22.64
CA CYS A 312 6.65 32.69 21.43
C CYS A 312 5.26 32.04 21.25
N PHE A 313 4.98 30.90 21.89
CA PHE A 313 3.70 30.19 21.78
C PHE A 313 2.79 30.54 22.97
N ALA A 314 1.79 31.38 22.73
CA ALA A 314 0.86 31.85 23.76
C ALA A 314 -0.11 30.76 24.25
N HIS A 315 -0.42 29.79 23.38
CA HIS A 315 -1.37 28.72 23.66
C HIS A 315 -0.77 27.36 23.36
N THR A 316 -0.94 26.42 24.29
CA THR A 316 -0.56 25.01 24.12
C THR A 316 -1.80 24.13 24.26
N TYR A 317 -2.01 23.20 23.33
CA TYR A 317 -3.14 22.27 23.35
C TYR A 317 -2.71 20.84 23.07
N GLU A 318 -3.07 19.93 23.98
CA GLU A 318 -2.83 18.51 23.84
C GLU A 318 -4.01 17.82 23.15
N ILE A 319 -3.74 17.15 22.03
CA ILE A 319 -4.72 16.28 21.39
C ILE A 319 -4.59 14.87 21.96
N ALA A 320 -5.60 14.46 22.75
CA ALA A 320 -5.61 13.17 23.41
C ALA A 320 -5.50 11.99 22.41
N PRO A 321 -4.69 10.97 22.71
CA PRO A 321 -4.56 9.77 21.88
C PRO A 321 -5.87 9.00 21.82
N LEU A 322 -6.09 8.28 20.71
CA LEU A 322 -7.34 7.58 20.40
C LEU A 322 -7.73 6.56 21.49
N ARG A 323 -6.74 5.97 22.17
CA ARG A 323 -6.96 5.04 23.29
C ARG A 323 -7.58 5.67 24.55
N LYS A 324 -7.39 6.98 24.77
CA LYS A 324 -8.04 7.71 25.89
C LYS A 324 -9.48 8.08 25.52
N ARG A 325 -9.82 8.12 24.22
CA ARG A 325 -11.16 8.47 23.69
C ARG A 325 -11.81 7.33 22.88
N LYS A 326 -11.79 6.11 23.40
CA LYS A 326 -12.31 4.92 22.70
C LYS A 326 -13.77 5.02 22.24
N ARG A 327 -14.59 5.81 22.94
CA ARG A 327 -16.01 6.06 22.59
C ARG A 327 -16.17 6.73 21.23
N ASP A 328 -15.14 7.42 20.75
CA ASP A 328 -15.15 8.12 19.47
C ASP A 328 -14.86 7.17 18.29
N ILE A 329 -14.24 6.00 18.54
CA ILE A 329 -13.79 5.08 17.49
C ILE A 329 -14.92 4.65 16.55
N PRO A 330 -16.10 4.21 17.03
CA PRO A 330 -17.19 3.78 16.14
C PRO A 330 -17.74 4.96 15.32
N ILE A 331 -17.82 6.16 15.91
CA ILE A 331 -18.34 7.37 15.26
C ILE A 331 -17.37 7.85 14.18
N LEU A 332 -16.07 7.89 14.49
CA LEU A 332 -15.00 8.18 13.54
C LEU A 332 -15.01 7.19 12.38
N ALA A 333 -15.08 5.90 12.68
CA ALA A 333 -15.08 4.85 11.66
C ALA A 333 -16.30 4.98 10.73
N GLN A 334 -17.49 5.23 11.28
CA GLN A 334 -18.70 5.44 10.49
C GLN A 334 -18.59 6.71 9.61
N GLY A 335 -18.13 7.83 10.16
CA GLY A 335 -17.92 9.07 9.39
C GLY A 335 -16.92 8.91 8.23
N PHE A 336 -15.86 8.10 8.44
CA PHE A 336 -14.94 7.76 7.36
C PHE A 336 -15.61 6.91 6.28
N LEU A 337 -16.41 5.90 6.66
CA LEU A 337 -17.16 5.07 5.72
C LEU A 337 -18.17 5.89 4.90
N GLU A 338 -18.87 6.83 5.51
CA GLU A 338 -19.80 7.73 4.81
C GLU A 338 -19.10 8.57 3.75
N LYS A 339 -17.93 9.14 4.09
CA LYS A 339 -17.15 9.93 3.15
C LYS A 339 -16.60 9.08 2.00
N LEU A 340 -16.12 7.87 2.29
CA LEU A 340 -15.62 6.93 1.30
C LEU A 340 -16.75 6.44 0.38
N ALA A 341 -17.91 6.14 0.93
CA ALA A 341 -19.12 5.75 0.20
C ALA A 341 -19.55 6.85 -0.77
N LYS A 342 -19.62 8.11 -0.31
CA LYS A 342 -19.92 9.28 -1.15
C LYS A 342 -18.91 9.45 -2.28
N LYS A 343 -17.61 9.30 -2.00
CA LYS A 343 -16.53 9.43 -3.00
C LYS A 343 -16.58 8.33 -4.07
N ASN A 344 -16.95 7.10 -3.69
CA ASN A 344 -16.96 5.94 -4.58
C ASN A 344 -18.36 5.61 -5.12
N GLN A 345 -19.36 6.47 -4.90
CA GLN A 345 -20.75 6.27 -5.34
C GLN A 345 -21.33 4.90 -4.92
N ARG A 346 -21.12 4.53 -3.66
CA ARG A 346 -21.58 3.27 -3.06
C ARG A 346 -22.45 3.53 -1.84
N ASN A 347 -23.31 2.58 -1.47
CA ASN A 347 -23.99 2.57 -0.18
C ASN A 347 -22.98 2.62 0.98
N VAL A 348 -23.37 3.25 2.09
CA VAL A 348 -22.55 3.34 3.29
C VAL A 348 -22.58 1.98 4.01
N PRO A 349 -21.46 1.24 4.10
CA PRO A 349 -21.45 -0.02 4.80
C PRO A 349 -21.48 0.19 6.32
N VAL A 350 -22.05 -0.76 7.04
CA VAL A 350 -22.15 -0.77 8.50
C VAL A 350 -21.14 -1.74 9.10
N LEU A 351 -20.51 -1.38 10.21
CA LEU A 351 -19.61 -2.27 10.94
C LEU A 351 -20.42 -3.32 11.73
N SER A 352 -20.04 -4.60 11.64
CA SER A 352 -20.62 -5.64 12.50
C SER A 352 -20.29 -5.36 13.98
N GLN A 353 -21.07 -5.95 14.89
CA GLN A 353 -20.87 -5.75 16.33
C GLN A 353 -19.47 -6.23 16.77
N GLU A 354 -19.01 -7.37 16.24
CA GLU A 354 -17.68 -7.92 16.56
C GLU A 354 -16.56 -7.11 15.91
N ALA A 355 -16.76 -6.63 14.66
CA ALA A 355 -15.86 -5.68 14.02
C ALA A 355 -15.66 -4.43 14.89
N THR A 356 -16.76 -3.87 15.40
CA THR A 356 -16.75 -2.72 16.31
C THR A 356 -16.03 -3.04 17.62
N GLN A 357 -16.31 -4.20 18.23
CA GLN A 357 -15.60 -4.65 19.44
C GLN A 357 -14.10 -4.83 19.18
N LEU A 358 -13.71 -5.35 18.01
CA LEU A 358 -12.32 -5.50 17.63
C LEU A 358 -11.64 -4.13 17.51
N LEU A 359 -12.27 -3.16 16.84
CA LEU A 359 -11.79 -1.77 16.75
C LEU A 359 -11.63 -1.14 18.13
N LEU A 360 -12.56 -1.37 19.06
CA LEU A 360 -12.52 -0.85 20.44
C LEU A 360 -11.44 -1.54 21.30
N SER A 361 -11.16 -2.82 21.04
CA SER A 361 -10.15 -3.59 21.76
C SER A 361 -8.72 -3.17 21.41
N HIS A 362 -8.50 -2.59 20.23
CA HIS A 362 -7.19 -2.16 19.75
C HIS A 362 -6.66 -0.91 20.49
N HIS A 363 -5.34 -0.83 20.68
CA HIS A 363 -4.69 0.26 21.45
C HIS A 363 -4.20 1.44 20.59
N TYR A 364 -4.06 1.26 19.27
CA TYR A 364 -3.64 2.29 18.30
C TYR A 364 -2.32 3.01 18.62
N GLN A 365 -1.38 2.33 19.26
CA GLN A 365 -0.07 2.89 19.66
C GLN A 365 0.80 3.30 18.46
N GLN A 366 0.55 2.73 17.27
CA GLN A 366 1.39 2.93 16.09
C GLN A 366 0.97 4.17 15.27
N GLY A 367 -0.32 4.53 15.26
CA GLY A 367 -0.79 5.63 14.42
C GLY A 367 -2.12 6.27 14.78
N ASN A 368 -2.70 6.02 15.96
CA ASN A 368 -3.92 6.67 16.45
C ASN A 368 -5.05 6.72 15.39
N VAL A 369 -5.51 7.93 15.01
CA VAL A 369 -6.59 8.13 14.03
C VAL A 369 -6.10 7.81 12.62
N SER A 370 -4.84 8.07 12.28
CA SER A 370 -4.27 7.71 10.99
C SER A 370 -4.27 6.20 10.75
N GLU A 371 -3.98 5.42 11.80
CA GLU A 371 -4.10 3.95 11.75
C GLU A 371 -5.56 3.52 11.56
N LEU A 372 -6.50 4.13 12.29
CA LEU A 372 -7.93 3.85 12.12
C LEU A 372 -8.41 4.15 10.69
N ILE A 373 -8.05 5.31 10.12
CA ILE A 373 -8.38 5.67 8.74
C ILE A 373 -7.88 4.59 7.77
N GLN A 374 -6.61 4.17 7.88
CA GLN A 374 -6.05 3.15 6.99
C GLN A 374 -6.77 1.80 7.11
N VAL A 375 -7.14 1.41 8.33
CA VAL A 375 -7.90 0.17 8.58
C VAL A 375 -9.28 0.26 7.94
N ILE A 376 -9.96 1.40 8.08
CA ILE A 376 -11.32 1.61 7.56
C ILE A 376 -11.35 1.80 6.04
N GLU A 377 -10.44 2.58 5.46
CA GLU A 377 -10.27 2.69 4.00
C GLU A 377 -10.06 1.31 3.37
N ARG A 378 -9.16 0.52 3.96
CA ARG A 378 -8.88 -0.82 3.49
C ARG A 378 -10.09 -1.72 3.63
N SER A 379 -10.75 -1.74 4.79
CA SER A 379 -11.92 -2.60 4.99
C SER A 379 -13.08 -2.21 4.06
N PHE A 380 -13.27 -0.92 3.79
CA PHE A 380 -14.23 -0.41 2.80
C PHE A 380 -13.95 -0.98 1.40
N HIS A 381 -12.72 -0.87 0.91
CA HIS A 381 -12.33 -1.38 -0.41
C HIS A 381 -12.36 -2.91 -0.52
N ILE A 382 -12.06 -3.62 0.58
CA ILE A 382 -12.07 -5.09 0.65
C ILE A 382 -13.50 -5.64 0.75
N SER A 383 -14.41 -4.92 1.41
CA SER A 383 -15.80 -5.35 1.58
C SER A 383 -16.56 -5.27 0.26
N GLU A 384 -17.16 -6.38 -0.16
CA GLU A 384 -18.10 -6.42 -1.30
C GLU A 384 -19.56 -6.18 -0.85
N GLN A 385 -19.84 -6.28 0.46
CA GLN A 385 -21.17 -6.19 1.06
C GLN A 385 -21.38 -4.87 1.81
N ASP A 386 -22.64 -4.56 2.15
CA ASP A 386 -23.01 -3.41 2.98
C ASP A 386 -22.70 -3.61 4.48
N VAL A 387 -22.04 -4.72 4.85
CA VAL A 387 -21.60 -5.00 6.22
C VAL A 387 -20.11 -5.36 6.22
N ILE A 388 -19.34 -4.68 7.08
CA ILE A 388 -17.92 -4.95 7.32
C ILE A 388 -17.79 -5.77 8.60
N GLY A 389 -17.40 -7.04 8.45
CA GLY A 389 -17.15 -7.99 9.54
C GLY A 389 -15.67 -8.08 9.94
N LEU A 390 -15.37 -8.95 10.91
CA LEU A 390 -14.03 -9.17 11.45
C LEU A 390 -12.98 -9.50 10.38
N GLU A 391 -13.39 -10.24 9.35
CA GLU A 391 -12.50 -10.74 8.29
C GLU A 391 -11.91 -9.64 7.41
N GLN A 392 -12.54 -8.46 7.38
CA GLN A 392 -12.07 -7.31 6.61
C GLN A 392 -11.31 -6.31 7.46
N ILE A 393 -11.31 -6.46 8.80
CA ILE A 393 -10.60 -5.59 9.72
C ILE A 393 -9.27 -6.23 10.11
N PHE A 394 -8.21 -5.72 9.50
CA PHE A 394 -6.86 -6.24 9.70
C PHE A 394 -6.05 -5.33 10.63
N PHE A 395 -5.90 -5.76 11.88
CA PHE A 395 -5.00 -5.15 12.85
C PHE A 395 -3.65 -5.87 12.93
N GLY A 396 -2.63 -5.12 13.34
CA GLY A 396 -1.38 -5.67 13.83
C GLY A 396 -0.25 -5.79 12.82
N PRO A 397 0.92 -6.28 13.29
CA PRO A 397 2.11 -6.38 12.47
C PRO A 397 1.84 -7.28 11.28
N THR A 398 2.33 -6.84 10.12
CA THR A 398 2.35 -7.65 8.91
C THR A 398 3.23 -8.88 9.11
N ALA A 399 3.06 -9.90 8.28
CA ALA A 399 3.90 -11.09 8.37
C ALA A 399 5.39 -10.72 8.34
N GLU A 400 6.15 -11.04 9.40
CA GLU A 400 7.58 -10.80 9.45
C GLU A 400 8.29 -11.72 8.45
N GLN A 401 9.10 -11.14 7.56
CA GLN A 401 10.01 -11.90 6.69
C GLN A 401 11.14 -12.47 7.54
N ASN A 402 10.90 -13.64 8.11
CA ASN A 402 11.91 -14.30 8.89
C ASN A 402 12.85 -15.07 7.94
N GLY A 403 14.15 -14.80 8.03
CA GLY A 403 15.33 -15.54 7.49
C GLY A 403 15.42 -15.81 5.99
N HIS A 404 16.48 -16.52 5.58
CA HIS A 404 16.82 -16.74 4.17
C HIS A 404 15.74 -17.57 3.45
N THR A 405 15.22 -17.01 2.37
CA THR A 405 14.31 -17.68 1.43
C THR A 405 14.76 -17.38 0.01
N ILE A 406 14.44 -18.27 -0.93
CA ILE A 406 14.75 -18.09 -2.34
C ILE A 406 13.46 -17.68 -3.05
N ASN A 407 13.39 -16.44 -3.55
CA ASN A 407 12.22 -15.97 -4.28
C ASN A 407 12.25 -16.49 -5.73
N LEU A 408 11.36 -17.43 -6.01
CA LEU A 408 11.19 -18.08 -7.31
C LEU A 408 10.67 -17.12 -8.39
N LEU A 409 9.99 -16.02 -8.02
CA LEU A 409 9.58 -14.99 -8.98
C LEU A 409 10.74 -14.14 -9.50
N GLY A 410 11.94 -14.29 -8.94
CA GLY A 410 13.17 -13.72 -9.52
C GLY A 410 13.52 -14.34 -10.88
N TRP A 411 13.05 -15.57 -11.17
CA TRP A 411 13.28 -16.22 -12.46
C TRP A 411 12.23 -15.79 -13.50
N PRO A 412 12.64 -15.16 -14.61
CA PRO A 412 11.71 -14.52 -15.55
C PRO A 412 10.80 -15.52 -16.27
N THR A 413 11.29 -16.73 -16.57
CA THR A 413 10.50 -17.82 -17.19
C THR A 413 9.37 -18.27 -16.28
N LEU A 414 9.69 -18.52 -15.00
CA LEU A 414 8.71 -18.95 -14.01
C LEU A 414 7.71 -17.84 -13.68
N LYS A 415 8.18 -16.60 -13.55
CA LYS A 415 7.32 -15.41 -13.38
C LYS A 415 6.33 -15.29 -14.55
N GLY A 416 6.81 -15.42 -15.79
CA GLY A 416 5.98 -15.38 -17.00
C GLY A 416 4.93 -16.50 -17.03
N LEU A 417 5.30 -17.72 -16.63
CA LEU A 417 4.38 -18.86 -16.56
C LEU A 417 3.26 -18.64 -15.53
N LEU A 418 3.62 -18.17 -14.32
CA LEU A 418 2.66 -17.90 -13.25
C LEU A 418 1.74 -16.71 -13.57
N MET A 419 2.26 -15.67 -14.24
CA MET A 419 1.48 -14.52 -14.69
C MET A 419 0.45 -14.91 -15.76
N LYS A 420 0.83 -15.76 -16.73
CA LYS A 420 -0.10 -16.22 -17.77
C LYS A 420 -1.26 -17.03 -17.19
N GLY A 421 -1.02 -17.85 -16.17
CA GLY A 421 -2.05 -18.65 -15.49
C GLY A 421 -2.77 -19.71 -16.36
N SER A 422 -2.40 -19.84 -17.64
CA SER A 422 -3.02 -20.77 -18.61
C SER A 422 -2.79 -22.22 -18.22
N LEU A 423 -1.60 -22.57 -17.72
CA LEU A 423 -1.26 -23.92 -17.25
C LEU A 423 -2.18 -24.36 -16.10
N ILE A 424 -2.37 -23.51 -15.10
CA ILE A 424 -3.26 -23.81 -13.95
C ILE A 424 -4.71 -23.92 -14.42
N GLY A 425 -5.15 -23.04 -15.33
CA GLY A 425 -6.49 -23.10 -15.92
C GLY A 425 -6.73 -24.36 -16.76
N TRP A 426 -5.72 -24.83 -17.49
CA TRP A 426 -5.76 -26.09 -18.25
C TRP A 426 -5.82 -27.28 -17.29
N LEU A 427 -4.91 -27.37 -16.31
CA LEU A 427 -4.89 -28.44 -15.31
C LEU A 427 -6.23 -28.57 -14.57
N ARG A 428 -6.82 -27.45 -14.12
CA ARG A 428 -8.14 -27.45 -13.47
C ARG A 428 -9.23 -28.08 -14.33
N ARG A 429 -9.29 -27.73 -15.62
CA ARG A 429 -10.28 -28.25 -16.57
C ARG A 429 -10.04 -29.73 -16.87
N SER A 430 -8.78 -30.11 -17.11
CA SER A 430 -8.40 -31.51 -17.40
C SER A 430 -8.73 -32.42 -16.22
N VAL A 431 -8.34 -32.04 -14.99
CA VAL A 431 -8.62 -32.83 -13.78
C VAL A 431 -10.12 -32.91 -13.50
N ALA A 432 -10.88 -31.82 -13.66
CA ALA A 432 -12.33 -31.84 -13.49
C ALA A 432 -13.03 -32.74 -14.53
N THR A 433 -12.58 -32.72 -15.79
CA THR A 433 -13.13 -33.57 -16.85
C THR A 433 -12.84 -35.04 -16.58
N MET A 434 -11.60 -35.37 -16.20
CA MET A 434 -11.21 -36.72 -15.80
C MET A 434 -12.01 -37.21 -14.59
N PHE A 435 -12.26 -36.33 -13.61
CA PHE A 435 -13.08 -36.65 -12.44
C PHE A 435 -14.54 -36.95 -12.81
N ILE A 436 -15.15 -36.15 -13.68
CA ILE A 436 -16.53 -36.40 -14.15
C ILE A 436 -16.60 -37.73 -14.92
N ALA A 437 -15.63 -37.98 -15.82
CA ALA A 437 -15.54 -39.25 -16.54
C ALA A 437 -15.39 -40.45 -15.61
N LEU A 438 -14.55 -40.33 -14.57
CA LEU A 438 -14.39 -41.36 -13.54
C LEU A 438 -15.70 -41.63 -12.81
N VAL A 439 -16.40 -40.59 -12.33
CA VAL A 439 -17.68 -40.75 -11.61
C VAL A 439 -18.74 -41.41 -12.50
N LEU A 440 -18.83 -41.01 -13.78
CA LEU A 440 -19.76 -41.63 -14.74
C LEU A 440 -19.42 -43.11 -15.00
N LEU A 441 -18.13 -43.43 -15.11
CA LEU A 441 -17.67 -44.81 -15.29
C LEU A 441 -18.04 -45.66 -14.07
N LEU A 442 -17.81 -45.15 -12.85
CA LEU A 442 -18.16 -45.84 -11.60
C LEU A 442 -19.69 -46.09 -11.48
N LEU A 443 -20.52 -45.16 -11.96
CA LEU A 443 -21.98 -45.26 -11.85
C LEU A 443 -22.61 -46.17 -12.91
N PHE A 444 -22.19 -46.06 -14.18
CA PHE A 444 -22.84 -46.74 -15.30
C PHE A 444 -22.13 -48.01 -15.79
N ARG A 445 -20.82 -48.15 -15.53
CA ARG A 445 -19.99 -49.29 -15.96
C ARG A 445 -19.05 -49.74 -14.83
N PRO A 446 -19.59 -50.17 -13.67
CA PRO A 446 -18.76 -50.55 -12.53
C PRO A 446 -17.81 -51.70 -12.84
N GLU A 447 -18.19 -52.66 -13.69
CA GLU A 447 -17.37 -53.82 -14.08
C GLU A 447 -16.00 -53.43 -14.67
N VAL A 448 -15.94 -52.33 -15.44
CA VAL A 448 -14.69 -51.81 -16.02
C VAL A 448 -13.80 -51.18 -14.95
N ALA A 449 -14.40 -50.50 -13.96
CA ALA A 449 -13.69 -49.97 -12.80
C ALA A 449 -13.20 -51.07 -11.85
N VAL A 450 -13.93 -52.18 -11.75
CA VAL A 450 -13.53 -53.35 -10.95
C VAL A 450 -12.29 -54.04 -11.53
N SER A 451 -11.94 -53.82 -12.81
CA SER A 451 -10.63 -54.22 -13.30
C SER A 451 -9.56 -53.55 -12.42
N THR A 452 -8.89 -54.36 -11.61
CA THR A 452 -8.19 -54.00 -10.36
C THR A 452 -7.12 -52.91 -10.49
N LYS A 453 -6.76 -52.52 -11.71
CA LYS A 453 -5.67 -51.58 -11.98
C LYS A 453 -6.06 -50.11 -11.83
N VAL A 454 -7.27 -49.72 -12.24
CA VAL A 454 -7.68 -48.29 -12.22
C VAL A 454 -8.06 -47.85 -10.81
N PHE A 455 -8.82 -48.68 -10.11
CA PHE A 455 -9.34 -48.36 -8.79
C PHE A 455 -8.25 -48.36 -7.70
N ALA A 456 -7.29 -49.27 -7.83
CA ALA A 456 -6.09 -49.32 -7.00
C ALA A 456 -5.21 -48.07 -7.08
N LEU A 457 -5.16 -47.43 -8.24
CA LEU A 457 -4.37 -46.22 -8.45
C LEU A 457 -5.04 -45.01 -7.77
N VAL A 458 -6.38 -44.96 -7.75
CA VAL A 458 -7.16 -43.88 -7.12
C VAL A 458 -7.11 -43.95 -5.60
N TRP A 459 -7.21 -45.12 -4.97
CA TRP A 459 -7.18 -45.21 -3.50
C TRP A 459 -5.81 -45.54 -2.94
N GLY A 460 -5.07 -46.45 -3.59
CA GLY A 460 -3.77 -46.92 -3.12
C GLY A 460 -2.60 -45.97 -3.41
N LEU A 461 -2.66 -45.15 -4.48
CA LEU A 461 -1.55 -44.27 -4.87
C LEU A 461 -1.83 -42.78 -4.65
N TRP A 462 -3.03 -42.30 -4.97
CA TRP A 462 -3.35 -40.87 -4.85
C TRP A 462 -3.33 -40.35 -3.41
N TRP A 463 -3.89 -41.09 -2.45
CA TRP A 463 -3.94 -40.63 -1.06
C TRP A 463 -2.54 -40.52 -0.42
N PRO A 464 -1.67 -41.56 -0.49
CA PRO A 464 -0.29 -41.42 -0.06
C PRO A 464 0.46 -40.30 -0.79
N ALA A 465 0.21 -40.12 -2.09
CA ALA A 465 0.83 -39.04 -2.85
C ALA A 465 0.45 -37.65 -2.32
N LEU A 466 -0.81 -37.41 -1.94
CA LEU A 466 -1.21 -36.14 -1.34
C LEU A 466 -0.54 -35.88 0.02
N ALA A 467 -0.48 -36.91 0.87
CA ALA A 467 0.21 -36.83 2.16
C ALA A 467 1.72 -36.58 1.98
N LEU A 468 2.35 -37.18 0.95
CA LEU A 468 3.77 -37.04 0.67
C LEU A 468 4.13 -35.70 0.01
N ILE A 469 3.28 -35.18 -0.89
CA ILE A 469 3.55 -33.96 -1.67
C ILE A 469 3.24 -32.70 -0.86
N SER A 470 2.27 -32.73 0.04
CA SER A 470 1.82 -31.55 0.79
C SER A 470 2.89 -30.86 1.65
N PRO A 471 3.87 -31.56 2.29
CA PRO A 471 4.99 -30.93 2.98
C PRO A 471 6.03 -30.28 2.05
N PHE A 472 5.88 -30.40 0.72
CA PHE A 472 6.75 -29.74 -0.25
C PHE A 472 5.99 -28.61 -0.95
N LEU A 473 4.84 -28.92 -1.53
CA LEU A 473 4.06 -28.02 -2.38
C LEU A 473 2.90 -27.33 -1.64
N GLY A 474 2.74 -27.54 -0.33
CA GLY A 474 1.63 -27.00 0.44
C GLY A 474 0.27 -27.48 -0.07
N ARG A 475 -0.72 -26.59 -0.07
CA ARG A 475 -2.09 -26.88 -0.51
C ARG A 475 -2.28 -26.75 -2.04
N LEU A 476 -1.23 -26.87 -2.85
CA LEU A 476 -1.31 -26.67 -4.30
C LEU A 476 -2.36 -27.58 -4.98
N TRP A 477 -2.54 -28.82 -4.49
CA TRP A 477 -3.59 -29.72 -4.97
C TRP A 477 -5.00 -29.11 -4.84
N CYS A 478 -5.27 -28.36 -3.77
CA CYS A 478 -6.57 -27.70 -3.56
C CYS A 478 -6.88 -26.63 -4.64
N THR A 479 -5.89 -26.16 -5.39
CA THR A 479 -6.08 -25.27 -6.54
C THR A 479 -6.55 -26.03 -7.79
N VAL A 480 -6.05 -27.25 -8.01
CA VAL A 480 -6.42 -28.10 -9.17
C VAL A 480 -7.53 -29.10 -8.85
N CYS A 481 -7.94 -29.17 -7.59
CA CYS A 481 -8.98 -30.06 -7.09
C CYS A 481 -10.28 -29.97 -7.92
N PRO A 482 -10.86 -31.12 -8.35
CA PRO A 482 -12.06 -31.14 -9.18
C PRO A 482 -13.26 -30.54 -8.46
N PHE A 483 -13.41 -30.83 -7.15
CA PHE A 483 -14.50 -30.29 -6.32
C PHE A 483 -14.53 -28.76 -6.34
N SER A 484 -13.38 -28.12 -6.15
CA SER A 484 -13.23 -26.66 -6.18
C SER A 484 -13.51 -26.08 -7.57
N THR A 485 -13.22 -26.82 -8.64
CA THR A 485 -13.42 -26.33 -10.02
C THR A 485 -14.87 -26.41 -10.45
N ILE A 486 -15.55 -27.52 -10.17
CA ILE A 486 -16.98 -27.70 -10.46
C ILE A 486 -17.82 -26.73 -9.62
N MET A 487 -17.47 -26.58 -8.35
CA MET A 487 -18.11 -25.64 -7.44
C MET A 487 -17.98 -24.18 -7.91
N ASP A 488 -16.76 -23.73 -8.28
CA ASP A 488 -16.51 -22.37 -8.81
C ASP A 488 -17.29 -22.13 -10.12
N PHE A 489 -17.41 -23.16 -10.98
CA PHE A 489 -18.23 -23.07 -12.19
C PHE A 489 -19.72 -22.82 -11.87
N VAL A 490 -20.29 -23.53 -10.90
CA VAL A 490 -21.69 -23.33 -10.48
C VAL A 490 -21.87 -21.99 -9.77
N GLN A 491 -20.96 -21.63 -8.86
CA GLN A 491 -21.03 -20.40 -8.08
C GLN A 491 -21.05 -19.15 -8.96
N ARG A 492 -20.34 -19.15 -10.10
CA ARG A 492 -20.38 -18.04 -11.07
C ARG A 492 -21.71 -17.86 -11.78
N ARG A 493 -22.59 -18.88 -11.75
CA ARG A 493 -23.93 -18.84 -12.38
C ARG A 493 -25.02 -18.59 -11.35
N ILE A 494 -24.92 -19.22 -10.18
CA ILE A 494 -25.93 -19.17 -9.13
C ILE A 494 -25.23 -18.93 -7.79
N HIS A 495 -25.48 -17.78 -7.16
CA HIS A 495 -24.95 -17.45 -5.83
C HIS A 495 -25.92 -16.55 -5.04
N LYS A 496 -26.00 -16.75 -3.72
CA LYS A 496 -26.74 -15.88 -2.80
C LYS A 496 -25.85 -14.93 -1.99
N ASN A 497 -24.55 -15.23 -1.88
CA ASN A 497 -23.56 -14.43 -1.15
C ASN A 497 -23.96 -14.07 0.28
N HIS A 498 -24.59 -14.99 1.01
CA HIS A 498 -24.89 -14.77 2.42
C HIS A 498 -23.59 -14.69 3.24
N PRO A 499 -23.52 -13.81 4.25
CA PRO A 499 -22.39 -13.79 5.17
C PRO A 499 -22.30 -15.12 5.94
N ILE A 500 -21.07 -15.57 6.21
CA ILE A 500 -20.84 -16.83 6.91
C ILE A 500 -21.13 -16.64 8.40
N PRO A 501 -21.94 -17.49 9.04
CA PRO A 501 -22.16 -17.45 10.48
C PRO A 501 -20.85 -17.54 11.27
N GLN A 502 -20.67 -16.66 12.26
CA GLN A 502 -19.48 -16.60 13.14
C GLN A 502 -19.17 -17.95 13.82
N VAL A 503 -20.21 -18.74 14.14
CA VAL A 503 -20.07 -20.06 14.75
C VAL A 503 -19.29 -21.03 13.84
N ILE A 504 -19.54 -20.99 12.53
CA ILE A 504 -18.83 -21.84 11.56
C ILE A 504 -17.36 -21.45 11.48
N ILE A 505 -17.05 -20.15 11.43
CA ILE A 505 -15.66 -19.67 11.37
C ILE A 505 -14.90 -20.05 12.66
N LYS A 506 -15.55 -19.95 13.82
CA LYS A 506 -14.93 -20.25 15.12
C LYS A 506 -14.68 -21.74 15.35
N TYR A 507 -15.57 -22.60 14.87
CA TYR A 507 -15.58 -24.05 15.14
C TYR A 507 -15.37 -24.92 13.88
N ASP A 508 -14.85 -24.34 12.80
CA ASP A 508 -14.52 -25.05 11.56
C ASP A 508 -13.66 -26.31 11.78
N TYR A 509 -12.70 -26.25 12.72
CA TYR A 509 -11.87 -27.39 13.10
C TYR A 509 -12.67 -28.60 13.60
N LEU A 510 -13.83 -28.41 14.24
CA LEU A 510 -14.71 -29.51 14.67
C LEU A 510 -15.47 -30.09 13.48
N ILE A 511 -15.94 -29.23 12.57
CA ILE A 511 -16.63 -29.64 11.35
C ILE A 511 -15.69 -30.53 10.51
N PHE A 512 -14.45 -30.09 10.29
CA PHE A 512 -13.44 -30.91 9.61
C PHE A 512 -13.19 -32.22 10.31
N SER A 513 -13.04 -32.20 11.65
CA SER A 513 -12.76 -33.41 12.43
C SER A 513 -13.88 -34.44 12.27
N ILE A 514 -15.14 -34.03 12.44
CA ILE A 514 -16.29 -34.93 12.35
C ILE A 514 -16.47 -35.48 10.94
N LEU A 515 -16.36 -34.62 9.91
CA LEU A 515 -16.46 -35.07 8.52
C LEU A 515 -15.32 -36.01 8.13
N PHE A 516 -14.10 -35.74 8.60
CA PHE A 516 -12.95 -36.60 8.37
C PHE A 516 -13.11 -37.97 9.05
N LEU A 517 -13.57 -37.99 10.30
CA LEU A 517 -13.92 -39.23 11.02
C LEU A 517 -14.99 -40.03 10.29
N THR A 518 -16.03 -39.35 9.82
CA THR A 518 -17.14 -39.99 9.12
C THR A 518 -16.67 -40.65 7.82
N ILE A 519 -15.80 -39.99 7.04
CA ILE A 519 -15.31 -40.55 5.77
C ILE A 519 -14.57 -41.88 5.99
N PHE A 520 -13.59 -41.91 6.90
CA PHE A 520 -12.82 -43.13 7.19
C PHE A 520 -13.66 -44.21 7.86
N TRP A 521 -14.64 -43.82 8.68
CA TRP A 521 -15.57 -44.78 9.27
C TRP A 521 -16.44 -45.45 8.20
N VAL A 522 -17.06 -44.69 7.29
CA VAL A 522 -17.83 -45.25 6.17
C VAL A 522 -16.91 -46.09 5.29
N GLU A 523 -15.68 -45.65 5.05
CA GLU A 523 -14.69 -46.35 4.22
C GLU A 523 -14.42 -47.77 4.72
N VAL A 524 -14.18 -47.94 6.03
CA VAL A 524 -13.90 -49.25 6.62
C VAL A 524 -15.16 -50.11 6.76
N ILE A 525 -16.30 -49.53 7.12
CA ILE A 525 -17.54 -50.29 7.36
C ILE A 525 -18.16 -50.80 6.05
N THR A 526 -18.10 -50.01 4.98
CA THR A 526 -18.73 -50.36 3.69
C THR A 526 -17.79 -51.06 2.72
N ASP A 527 -16.50 -51.13 3.08
CA ASP A 527 -15.43 -51.64 2.21
C ASP A 527 -15.45 -51.00 0.81
N MET A 528 -15.75 -49.69 0.75
CA MET A 528 -15.91 -48.94 -0.50
C MET A 528 -14.67 -48.97 -1.40
N ARG A 529 -13.52 -49.40 -0.86
CA ARG A 529 -12.24 -49.62 -1.55
C ARG A 529 -12.27 -50.77 -2.55
N PHE A 530 -13.24 -51.67 -2.44
CA PHE A 530 -13.41 -52.75 -3.42
C PHE A 530 -14.75 -52.65 -4.12
N ASN A 531 -15.60 -51.70 -3.73
CA ASN A 531 -16.92 -51.49 -4.30
C ASN A 531 -17.04 -50.11 -4.98
N PRO A 532 -16.92 -50.05 -6.32
CA PRO A 532 -17.02 -48.82 -7.10
C PRO A 532 -18.28 -48.00 -6.86
N GLY A 533 -19.42 -48.65 -6.60
CA GLY A 533 -20.71 -47.99 -6.40
C GLY A 533 -20.72 -47.12 -5.15
N TYR A 534 -20.25 -47.65 -4.01
CA TYR A 534 -20.16 -46.87 -2.76
C TYR A 534 -19.18 -45.71 -2.87
N THR A 535 -18.08 -45.89 -3.60
CA THR A 535 -17.13 -44.80 -3.89
C THR A 535 -17.78 -43.72 -4.75
N ALA A 536 -18.58 -44.07 -5.77
CA ALA A 536 -19.30 -43.08 -6.58
C ALA A 536 -20.26 -42.25 -5.73
N ILE A 537 -21.03 -42.90 -4.85
CA ILE A 537 -21.97 -42.24 -3.94
C ILE A 537 -21.24 -41.26 -3.01
N LEU A 538 -20.09 -41.67 -2.44
CA LEU A 538 -19.27 -40.78 -1.62
C LEU A 538 -18.80 -39.55 -2.42
N LEU A 539 -18.25 -39.75 -3.62
CA LEU A 539 -17.75 -38.64 -4.43
C LEU A 539 -18.86 -37.67 -4.85
N ILE A 540 -20.03 -38.19 -5.23
CA ILE A 540 -21.21 -37.39 -5.60
C ILE A 540 -21.72 -36.62 -4.40
N SER A 541 -21.85 -37.25 -3.23
CA SER A 541 -22.32 -36.57 -2.01
C SER A 541 -21.38 -35.44 -1.57
N ILE A 542 -20.06 -35.66 -1.60
CA ILE A 542 -19.07 -34.61 -1.31
C ILE A 542 -19.19 -33.46 -2.32
N GLN A 543 -19.33 -33.78 -3.62
CA GLN A 543 -19.48 -32.77 -4.66
C GLN A 543 -20.78 -31.97 -4.51
N ALA A 544 -21.89 -32.62 -4.16
CA ALA A 544 -23.19 -31.99 -3.92
C ALA A 544 -23.12 -31.03 -2.72
N CYS A 545 -22.51 -31.46 -1.61
CA CYS A 545 -22.27 -30.59 -0.45
C CYS A 545 -21.40 -29.38 -0.79
N ALA A 546 -20.34 -29.56 -1.58
CA ALA A 546 -19.49 -28.46 -2.03
C ALA A 546 -20.26 -27.44 -2.87
N ILE A 547 -21.11 -27.90 -3.81
CA ILE A 547 -21.96 -27.03 -4.63
C ILE A 547 -22.98 -26.29 -3.76
N PHE A 548 -23.65 -27.00 -2.84
CA PHE A 548 -24.64 -26.41 -1.95
C PHE A 548 -24.05 -25.26 -1.12
N ILE A 549 -22.89 -25.48 -0.50
CA ILE A 549 -22.19 -24.45 0.29
C ILE A 549 -21.77 -23.27 -0.59
N ALA A 550 -21.36 -23.49 -1.84
CA ALA A 550 -20.96 -22.41 -2.73
C ALA A 550 -22.11 -21.58 -3.29
N ILE A 551 -23.31 -22.16 -3.40
CA ILE A 551 -24.53 -21.40 -3.73
C ILE A 551 -24.89 -20.46 -2.57
N LEU A 552 -24.75 -20.91 -1.32
CA LEU A 552 -25.12 -20.13 -0.15
C LEU A 552 -24.10 -19.04 0.22
N PHE A 553 -22.82 -19.40 0.30
CA PHE A 553 -21.76 -18.55 0.83
C PHE A 553 -20.78 -18.11 -0.26
N PRO A 554 -20.16 -16.92 -0.12
CA PRO A 554 -19.25 -16.39 -1.13
C PRO A 554 -17.93 -17.17 -1.20
N ARG A 555 -17.26 -17.08 -2.35
CA ARG A 555 -15.90 -17.60 -2.61
C ARG A 555 -15.76 -19.09 -2.23
N HIS A 556 -14.56 -19.56 -1.90
CA HIS A 556 -14.30 -20.97 -1.60
C HIS A 556 -14.53 -21.31 -0.12
N THR A 557 -15.72 -21.01 0.39
CA THR A 557 -16.11 -21.29 1.79
C THR A 557 -16.03 -22.78 2.12
N TRP A 558 -16.46 -23.67 1.22
CA TRP A 558 -16.30 -25.12 1.38
C TRP A 558 -14.84 -25.51 1.62
N CYS A 559 -13.92 -25.03 0.76
CA CYS A 559 -12.50 -25.38 0.86
C CYS A 559 -11.84 -24.83 2.14
N ARG A 560 -12.36 -23.73 2.69
CA ARG A 560 -11.80 -23.05 3.86
C ARG A 560 -12.35 -23.53 5.19
N HIS A 561 -13.63 -23.92 5.28
CA HIS A 561 -14.30 -24.20 6.55
C HIS A 561 -15.02 -25.56 6.64
N PHE A 562 -15.21 -26.29 5.53
CA PHE A 562 -15.94 -27.58 5.53
C PHE A 562 -15.16 -28.78 4.99
N CYS A 563 -14.28 -28.58 4.00
CA CYS A 563 -13.55 -29.65 3.34
C CYS A 563 -12.60 -30.41 4.29
N PRO A 564 -12.87 -31.68 4.64
CA PRO A 564 -12.04 -32.45 5.57
C PRO A 564 -10.65 -32.74 5.01
N LEU A 565 -10.57 -33.05 3.71
CA LEU A 565 -9.33 -33.15 2.95
C LEU A 565 -8.52 -31.84 2.95
N GLY A 566 -9.21 -30.70 2.88
CA GLY A 566 -8.61 -29.37 2.95
C GLY A 566 -7.96 -29.12 4.31
N GLY A 567 -8.64 -29.52 5.40
CA GLY A 567 -8.10 -29.48 6.75
C GLY A 567 -6.83 -30.34 6.90
N PHE A 568 -6.86 -31.58 6.40
CA PHE A 568 -5.72 -32.50 6.43
C PHE A 568 -4.50 -31.99 5.64
N ILE A 569 -4.69 -31.63 4.37
CA ILE A 569 -3.60 -31.08 3.56
C ILE A 569 -3.11 -29.75 4.16
N GLY A 570 -4.01 -29.01 4.83
CA GLY A 570 -3.68 -27.78 5.51
C GLY A 570 -2.73 -27.89 6.66
N THR A 571 -2.98 -28.81 7.58
CA THR A 571 -2.06 -29.07 8.69
C THR A 571 -0.70 -29.50 8.16
N ALA A 572 -0.68 -30.36 7.14
CA ALA A 572 0.55 -30.76 6.45
C ALA A 572 1.28 -29.58 5.78
N SER A 573 0.53 -28.63 5.20
CA SER A 573 1.07 -27.48 4.46
C SER A 573 1.79 -26.46 5.33
N VAL A 574 1.54 -26.44 6.64
CA VAL A 574 2.34 -25.66 7.59
C VAL A 574 3.82 -26.09 7.51
N GLY A 575 4.08 -27.37 7.23
CA GLY A 575 5.44 -27.88 7.00
C GLY A 575 6.03 -27.55 5.63
N ALA A 576 5.29 -26.91 4.71
CA ALA A 576 5.65 -26.83 3.29
C ALA A 576 6.92 -26.03 2.98
N MET A 577 7.70 -26.49 1.98
CA MET A 577 8.83 -25.74 1.40
C MET A 577 8.38 -24.53 0.59
N LEU A 578 7.26 -24.64 -0.13
CA LEU A 578 6.74 -23.57 -0.98
C LEU A 578 5.80 -22.66 -0.19
N GLU A 579 6.01 -21.35 -0.25
CA GLU A 579 5.12 -20.37 0.35
C GLU A 579 4.87 -19.16 -0.56
N VAL A 580 3.79 -18.43 -0.29
CA VAL A 580 3.51 -17.13 -0.89
C VAL A 580 3.45 -16.10 0.22
N ARG A 581 4.22 -15.02 0.10
CA ARG A 581 4.29 -13.91 1.07
C ARG A 581 4.28 -12.57 0.34
N ALA A 582 4.08 -11.49 1.09
CA ALA A 582 4.21 -10.13 0.58
C ALA A 582 5.49 -9.47 1.11
N ASP A 583 6.04 -8.57 0.30
CA ASP A 583 6.75 -7.42 0.84
C ASP A 583 5.73 -6.48 1.47
N THR A 584 5.73 -6.47 2.79
CA THR A 584 4.75 -5.77 3.59
C THR A 584 4.97 -4.26 3.55
N SER A 585 6.22 -3.82 3.35
CA SER A 585 6.56 -2.41 3.21
C SER A 585 5.97 -1.83 1.92
N VAL A 586 6.05 -2.56 0.82
CA VAL A 586 5.47 -2.17 -0.47
C VAL A 586 3.95 -2.21 -0.38
N CYS A 587 3.39 -3.27 0.19
CA CYS A 587 1.94 -3.40 0.36
C CYS A 587 1.34 -2.28 1.21
N LEU A 588 1.95 -1.92 2.34
CA LEU A 588 1.38 -0.92 3.24
C LEU A 588 1.58 0.52 2.73
N ASN A 589 2.70 0.80 2.06
CA ASN A 589 3.04 2.17 1.66
C ASN A 589 2.59 2.54 0.25
N LYS A 590 2.48 1.57 -0.68
CA LYS A 590 2.19 1.82 -2.11
C LYS A 590 0.85 1.24 -2.59
N CYS A 591 0.27 0.26 -1.89
CA CYS A 591 -0.95 -0.40 -2.37
C CYS A 591 -2.21 0.36 -1.94
N THR A 592 -3.02 0.75 -2.92
CA THR A 592 -4.31 1.42 -2.72
C THR A 592 -5.50 0.63 -3.28
N THR A 593 -5.28 -0.28 -4.25
CA THR A 593 -6.36 -0.97 -4.98
C THR A 593 -6.75 -2.32 -4.39
N PHE A 594 -5.87 -2.97 -3.62
CA PHE A 594 -6.11 -4.28 -2.99
C PHE A 594 -6.60 -5.39 -3.94
N GLU A 595 -6.25 -5.30 -5.23
CA GLU A 595 -6.66 -6.22 -6.30
C GLU A 595 -6.26 -7.69 -6.03
N CYS A 596 -5.22 -7.94 -5.24
CA CYS A 596 -4.84 -9.30 -4.83
C CYS A 596 -5.92 -9.98 -3.97
N TYR A 597 -6.73 -9.21 -3.25
CA TYR A 597 -7.86 -9.70 -2.45
C TYR A 597 -9.18 -9.62 -3.22
N VAL A 598 -9.50 -8.46 -3.80
CA VAL A 598 -10.79 -8.18 -4.45
C VAL A 598 -10.87 -8.84 -5.82
N GLY A 599 -9.79 -8.78 -6.60
CA GLY A 599 -9.75 -9.22 -7.99
C GLY A 599 -9.80 -8.06 -8.98
N THR A 600 -9.56 -8.40 -10.24
CA THR A 600 -9.68 -7.53 -11.40
C THR A 600 -10.77 -8.06 -12.33
N LYS A 601 -11.08 -7.33 -13.42
CA LYS A 601 -12.05 -7.79 -14.42
C LYS A 601 -11.64 -9.11 -15.10
N SER A 602 -10.34 -9.40 -15.20
CA SER A 602 -9.81 -10.58 -15.89
C SER A 602 -9.50 -11.74 -14.94
N VAL A 603 -9.09 -11.46 -13.70
CA VAL A 603 -8.63 -12.46 -12.74
C VAL A 603 -9.29 -12.23 -11.38
N SER A 604 -9.97 -13.26 -10.86
CA SER A 604 -10.64 -13.18 -9.56
C SER A 604 -9.66 -12.92 -8.41
N GLY A 605 -10.17 -12.36 -7.32
CA GLY A 605 -9.41 -12.10 -6.09
C GLY A 605 -8.96 -13.36 -5.36
N CYS A 606 -8.60 -13.23 -4.08
CA CYS A 606 -8.16 -14.38 -3.30
C CYS A 606 -9.34 -15.32 -2.98
N PRO A 607 -9.36 -16.56 -3.51
CA PRO A 607 -10.50 -17.47 -3.35
C PRO A 607 -10.71 -17.93 -1.90
N MET A 608 -9.65 -17.87 -1.07
CA MET A 608 -9.68 -18.26 0.34
C MET A 608 -9.88 -17.06 1.28
N SER A 609 -10.24 -15.89 0.73
CA SER A 609 -10.43 -14.64 1.50
C SER A 609 -9.21 -14.24 2.35
N GLN A 610 -8.00 -14.53 1.86
CA GLN A 610 -6.75 -14.14 2.52
C GLN A 610 -6.22 -12.84 1.95
N HIS A 611 -5.89 -11.89 2.83
CA HIS A 611 -5.23 -10.64 2.45
C HIS A 611 -3.71 -10.80 2.59
N LEU A 612 -2.99 -10.61 1.47
CA LEU A 612 -1.58 -11.00 1.34
C LEU A 612 -0.61 -10.45 2.40
N PRO A 613 -0.69 -9.18 2.86
CA PRO A 613 0.22 -8.65 3.89
C PRO A 613 0.10 -9.35 5.26
N TYR A 614 -1.04 -10.01 5.50
CA TYR A 614 -1.36 -10.71 6.74
C TYR A 614 -1.22 -12.23 6.62
N LEU A 615 -0.92 -12.72 5.42
CA LEU A 615 -0.69 -14.13 5.18
C LEU A 615 0.67 -14.53 5.78
N ASP A 616 0.65 -15.08 6.98
CA ASP A 616 1.85 -15.48 7.73
C ASP A 616 2.09 -16.99 7.75
N ASN A 617 1.08 -17.78 7.39
CA ASN A 617 1.12 -19.23 7.41
C ASN A 617 0.47 -19.82 6.15
N ASN A 618 0.80 -21.07 5.85
CA ASN A 618 0.27 -21.84 4.73
C ASN A 618 -0.98 -22.64 5.09
N LEU A 619 -1.50 -22.49 6.33
CA LEU A 619 -2.70 -23.18 6.75
C LEU A 619 -3.84 -22.83 5.81
N ASP A 620 -4.17 -21.57 5.54
CA ASP A 620 -5.33 -21.25 4.68
C ASP A 620 -4.99 -21.01 3.20
N CYS A 621 -3.72 -20.83 2.85
CA CYS A 621 -3.31 -20.51 1.49
C CYS A 621 -3.31 -21.76 0.59
N LYS A 622 -4.20 -21.81 -0.41
CA LYS A 622 -4.22 -22.88 -1.42
C LYS A 622 -3.22 -22.73 -2.58
N LEU A 623 -2.37 -21.71 -2.54
CA LEU A 623 -1.36 -21.42 -3.57
C LEU A 623 -1.96 -21.31 -4.99
N CYS A 624 -3.02 -20.51 -5.13
CA CYS A 624 -3.69 -20.28 -6.42
C CYS A 624 -3.01 -19.25 -7.33
N PHE A 625 -2.04 -18.50 -6.79
CA PHE A 625 -1.29 -17.43 -7.47
C PHE A 625 -2.13 -16.30 -8.08
N ASN A 626 -3.39 -16.13 -7.68
CA ASN A 626 -4.19 -14.95 -8.08
C ASN A 626 -3.53 -13.64 -7.61
N CYS A 627 -2.95 -13.64 -6.41
CA CYS A 627 -2.22 -12.49 -5.89
C CYS A 627 -1.03 -12.09 -6.77
N VAL A 628 -0.30 -13.04 -7.35
CA VAL A 628 0.82 -12.78 -8.28
C VAL A 628 0.31 -12.07 -9.53
N ARG A 629 -0.84 -12.53 -10.06
CA ARG A 629 -1.45 -11.98 -11.28
C ARG A 629 -2.13 -10.63 -11.09
N ASN A 630 -2.63 -10.35 -9.89
CA ASN A 630 -3.40 -9.15 -9.58
C ASN A 630 -2.60 -8.05 -8.87
N CYS A 631 -1.34 -8.27 -8.50
CA CYS A 631 -0.61 -7.27 -7.73
C CYS A 631 -0.07 -6.15 -8.66
N PRO A 632 -0.54 -4.89 -8.53
CA PRO A 632 -0.05 -3.79 -9.37
C PRO A 632 1.39 -3.38 -9.03
N ASN A 633 1.79 -3.58 -7.77
CA ASN A 633 3.07 -3.11 -7.24
C ASN A 633 4.16 -4.19 -7.18
N GLY A 634 3.88 -5.40 -7.67
CA GLY A 634 4.84 -6.51 -7.66
C GLY A 634 5.33 -6.92 -6.26
N SER A 635 4.53 -6.71 -5.22
CA SER A 635 4.93 -7.00 -3.83
C SER A 635 4.93 -8.49 -3.48
N VAL A 636 4.36 -9.35 -4.33
CA VAL A 636 4.24 -10.78 -4.05
C VAL A 636 5.57 -11.48 -4.21
N GLN A 637 5.87 -12.36 -3.27
CA GLN A 637 7.03 -13.24 -3.28
C GLN A 637 6.56 -14.69 -3.22
N VAL A 638 7.10 -15.53 -4.11
CA VAL A 638 6.90 -16.99 -4.06
C VAL A 638 8.21 -17.58 -3.60
N ASN A 639 8.25 -18.03 -2.35
CA ASN A 639 9.49 -18.35 -1.67
C ASN A 639 9.66 -19.85 -1.51
N LEU A 640 10.88 -20.33 -1.72
CA LEU A 640 11.34 -21.64 -1.27
C LEU A 640 12.03 -21.47 0.10
N ARG A 641 11.60 -22.28 1.07
CA ARG A 641 12.12 -22.29 2.45
C ARG A 641 12.38 -23.72 2.93
N LEU A 642 13.09 -23.83 4.05
CA LEU A 642 13.34 -25.10 4.72
C LEU A 642 12.03 -25.76 5.19
N VAL A 643 11.93 -27.09 5.05
CA VAL A 643 10.79 -27.90 5.50
C VAL A 643 10.54 -27.70 7.00
N GLY A 644 9.27 -27.65 7.40
CA GLY A 644 8.87 -27.57 8.81
C GLY A 644 9.07 -26.18 9.44
N ARG A 645 9.65 -25.22 8.71
CA ARG A 645 10.04 -23.91 9.25
C ARG A 645 8.92 -23.10 9.86
N GLU A 646 7.75 -23.16 9.28
CA GLU A 646 6.59 -22.43 9.78
C GLU A 646 6.18 -22.91 11.18
N VAL A 647 6.38 -24.20 11.50
CA VAL A 647 5.91 -24.81 12.76
C VAL A 647 6.52 -24.10 13.98
N TRP A 648 7.82 -23.78 13.95
CA TRP A 648 8.44 -23.06 15.07
C TRP A 648 8.21 -21.53 15.03
N HIS A 649 7.96 -20.97 13.84
CA HIS A 649 7.58 -19.55 13.65
C HIS A 649 6.08 -19.29 13.68
N LEU A 650 5.23 -20.28 14.02
CA LEU A 650 3.78 -20.10 14.16
C LEU A 650 3.48 -18.95 15.13
N VAL A 651 2.88 -17.86 14.63
CA VAL A 651 2.45 -16.71 15.44
C VAL A 651 0.93 -16.68 15.52
N ARG A 652 0.25 -16.51 14.38
CA ARG A 652 -1.21 -16.54 14.27
C ARG A 652 -1.63 -17.81 13.55
N VAL A 653 -2.48 -18.60 14.18
CA VAL A 653 -3.04 -19.81 13.62
C VAL A 653 -4.39 -20.06 14.30
N ASN A 654 -5.32 -20.69 13.59
CA ASN A 654 -6.51 -21.23 14.23
C ASN A 654 -6.09 -22.37 15.17
N GLN A 655 -6.02 -22.07 16.47
CA GLN A 655 -5.53 -23.00 17.49
C GLN A 655 -6.43 -24.24 17.66
N GLY A 656 -7.66 -24.20 17.14
CA GLY A 656 -8.57 -25.34 17.12
C GLY A 656 -8.04 -26.54 16.32
N PHE A 657 -7.16 -26.32 15.34
CA PHE A 657 -6.53 -27.41 14.56
C PHE A 657 -5.69 -28.36 15.41
N VAL A 658 -5.32 -27.98 16.64
CA VAL A 658 -4.73 -28.90 17.61
C VAL A 658 -5.65 -30.08 17.91
N VAL A 659 -6.96 -29.83 18.03
CA VAL A 659 -7.96 -30.89 18.25
C VAL A 659 -8.00 -31.81 17.05
N PHE A 660 -8.00 -31.25 15.83
CA PHE A 660 -7.97 -32.04 14.60
C PHE A 660 -6.73 -32.94 14.52
N ILE A 661 -5.53 -32.43 14.83
CA ILE A 661 -4.30 -33.24 14.89
C ILE A 661 -4.42 -34.36 15.93
N GLY A 662 -4.98 -34.06 17.11
CA GLY A 662 -5.24 -35.05 18.16
C GLY A 662 -6.20 -36.17 17.73
N VAL A 663 -7.31 -35.79 17.08
CA VAL A 663 -8.28 -36.73 16.50
C VAL A 663 -7.60 -37.64 15.47
N MET A 664 -6.79 -37.07 14.58
CA MET A 664 -6.08 -37.84 13.57
C MET A 664 -5.05 -38.82 14.15
N LEU A 665 -4.36 -38.44 15.23
CA LEU A 665 -3.50 -39.39 15.95
C LEU A 665 -4.32 -40.51 16.61
N GLY A 666 -5.44 -40.16 17.23
CA GLY A 666 -6.29 -41.11 17.96
C GLY A 666 -6.85 -42.22 17.07
N ILE A 667 -7.28 -41.90 15.84
CA ILE A 667 -7.86 -42.90 14.94
C ILE A 667 -6.86 -43.88 14.32
N LEU A 668 -5.57 -43.56 14.31
CA LEU A 668 -4.57 -44.45 13.74
C LEU A 668 -4.51 -45.81 14.45
N VAL A 669 -4.78 -45.84 15.75
CA VAL A 669 -4.77 -47.07 16.55
C VAL A 669 -5.83 -48.07 16.06
N PRO A 670 -7.14 -47.75 16.06
CA PRO A 670 -8.16 -48.67 15.57
C PRO A 670 -8.03 -48.96 14.07
N LEU A 671 -7.61 -47.98 13.25
CA LEU A 671 -7.40 -48.20 11.81
C LEU A 671 -6.34 -49.27 11.51
N ASN A 672 -5.21 -49.24 12.23
CA ASN A 672 -4.14 -50.22 12.03
C ASN A 672 -4.39 -51.54 12.77
N TYR A 673 -5.03 -51.51 13.94
CA TYR A 673 -5.31 -52.70 14.74
C TYR A 673 -6.44 -53.55 14.13
N PHE A 674 -7.60 -52.95 13.85
CA PHE A 674 -8.76 -53.68 13.31
C PHE A 674 -8.63 -53.97 11.80
N GLY A 675 -7.79 -53.24 11.07
CA GLY A 675 -7.48 -53.55 9.67
C GLY A 675 -6.90 -54.96 9.47
N ALA A 676 -6.24 -55.53 10.48
CA ALA A 676 -5.76 -56.92 10.45
C ALA A 676 -6.88 -57.98 10.62
N PHE A 677 -8.02 -57.60 11.20
CA PHE A 677 -9.15 -58.48 11.44
C PHE A 677 -10.15 -58.50 10.27
N GLN A 678 -10.12 -57.49 9.41
CA GLN A 678 -10.97 -57.42 8.20
C GLN A 678 -10.75 -58.60 7.23
N THR A 679 -9.60 -59.26 7.30
CA THR A 679 -9.24 -60.42 6.46
C THR A 679 -9.59 -61.78 7.07
N LYS A 680 -10.10 -61.83 8.31
CA LYS A 680 -10.51 -63.08 8.96
C LYS A 680 -12.04 -63.04 9.09
N GLU A 681 -12.73 -64.08 8.63
CA GLU A 681 -14.20 -64.25 8.71
C GLU A 681 -14.69 -64.32 10.17
N LEU A 682 -14.60 -63.22 10.90
CA LEU A 682 -15.22 -63.04 12.21
C LEU A 682 -16.59 -62.37 12.02
N SER A 683 -17.54 -62.77 12.86
CA SER A 683 -18.93 -62.26 12.91
C SER A 683 -19.01 -60.72 12.83
N ASP A 684 -20.14 -60.18 12.36
CA ASP A 684 -20.41 -58.72 12.26
C ASP A 684 -20.16 -57.92 13.57
N ALA A 685 -20.02 -58.59 14.71
CA ALA A 685 -19.57 -57.99 15.97
C ALA A 685 -18.28 -57.16 15.85
N TRP A 686 -17.34 -57.50 14.94
CA TRP A 686 -16.11 -56.72 14.77
C TRP A 686 -16.38 -55.29 14.27
N LYS A 687 -17.43 -55.08 13.45
CA LYS A 687 -17.82 -53.75 12.95
C LYS A 687 -18.33 -52.86 14.08
N ALA A 688 -19.07 -53.44 15.03
CA ALA A 688 -19.55 -52.74 16.21
C ALA A 688 -18.38 -52.33 17.13
N TRP A 689 -17.45 -53.26 17.39
CA TRP A 689 -16.24 -52.95 18.15
C TRP A 689 -15.37 -51.91 17.48
N PHE A 690 -15.12 -52.04 16.17
CA PHE A 690 -14.38 -51.04 15.40
C PHE A 690 -15.04 -49.67 15.53
N THR A 691 -16.36 -49.57 15.35
CA THR A 691 -17.09 -48.30 15.47
C THR A 691 -16.92 -47.67 16.85
N LEU A 692 -17.07 -48.45 17.92
CA LEU A 692 -16.89 -47.97 19.29
C LEU A 692 -15.47 -47.45 19.54
N PHE A 693 -14.45 -48.25 19.19
CA PHE A 693 -13.05 -47.89 19.41
C PHE A 693 -12.61 -46.74 18.49
N TYR A 694 -13.11 -46.66 17.26
CA TYR A 694 -12.78 -45.62 16.29
C TYR A 694 -13.26 -44.24 16.75
N TRP A 695 -14.55 -44.11 17.08
CA TRP A 695 -15.10 -42.85 17.57
C TRP A 695 -14.56 -42.51 18.97
N GLY A 696 -14.42 -43.52 19.84
CA GLY A 696 -13.84 -43.36 21.17
C GLY A 696 -12.41 -42.82 21.14
N SER A 697 -11.52 -43.44 20.34
CA SER A 697 -10.12 -43.01 20.25
C SER A 697 -9.98 -41.64 19.58
N GLY A 698 -10.79 -41.34 18.55
CA GLY A 698 -10.84 -40.02 17.93
C GLY A 698 -11.25 -38.93 18.93
N PHE A 699 -12.31 -39.17 19.70
CA PHE A 699 -12.79 -38.24 20.73
C PHE A 699 -11.77 -38.02 21.85
N ILE A 700 -11.19 -39.12 22.38
CA ILE A 700 -10.15 -39.06 23.41
C ILE A 700 -8.92 -38.30 22.89
N GLY A 701 -8.46 -38.60 21.67
CA GLY A 701 -7.33 -37.91 21.04
C GLY A 701 -7.54 -36.40 20.93
N GLY A 702 -8.74 -35.97 20.52
CA GLY A 702 -9.12 -34.56 20.45
C GLY A 702 -9.12 -33.86 21.82
N ILE A 703 -9.71 -34.49 22.84
CA ILE A 703 -9.75 -33.96 24.21
C ILE A 703 -8.34 -33.85 24.81
N VAL A 704 -7.52 -34.89 24.68
CA VAL A 704 -6.15 -34.90 25.20
C VAL A 704 -5.35 -33.75 24.57
N ALA A 705 -5.44 -33.57 23.24
CA ALA A 705 -4.78 -32.47 22.56
C ALA A 705 -5.27 -31.09 23.04
N TRP A 706 -6.58 -30.93 23.27
CA TRP A 706 -7.16 -29.71 23.82
C TRP A 706 -6.66 -29.39 25.23
N ILE A 707 -6.64 -30.39 26.13
CA ILE A 707 -6.17 -30.24 27.52
C ILE A 707 -4.69 -29.84 27.55
N ILE A 708 -3.87 -30.46 26.70
CA ILE A 708 -2.43 -30.19 26.62
C ILE A 708 -2.17 -28.78 26.07
N ALA A 709 -2.74 -28.43 24.92
CA ALA A 709 -2.50 -27.12 24.29
C ALA A 709 -3.13 -25.96 25.05
N LYS A 710 -4.30 -26.17 25.67
CA LYS A 710 -5.19 -25.13 26.17
C LYS A 710 -5.37 -24.01 25.13
N PRO A 711 -5.94 -24.34 23.95
CA PRO A 711 -6.09 -23.37 22.86
C PRO A 711 -6.99 -22.20 23.28
N PHE A 712 -6.81 -21.06 22.61
CA PHE A 712 -7.55 -19.81 22.81
C PHE A 712 -7.24 -19.04 24.10
N LYS A 713 -6.28 -19.47 24.93
CA LYS A 713 -5.80 -18.67 26.07
C LYS A 713 -5.15 -17.34 25.67
N THR A 714 -4.42 -17.34 24.55
CA THR A 714 -3.74 -16.16 24.00
C THR A 714 -3.97 -16.09 22.50
N LYS A 715 -4.01 -14.89 21.92
CA LYS A 715 -4.16 -14.72 20.45
C LYS A 715 -2.97 -15.31 19.68
N SER A 716 -1.77 -15.28 20.26
CA SER A 716 -0.57 -15.90 19.67
C SER A 716 -0.46 -17.38 20.05
N ALA A 717 0.07 -18.20 19.13
CA ALA A 717 0.32 -19.62 19.37
C ALA A 717 1.30 -19.85 20.52
N SER A 718 0.86 -20.57 21.56
CA SER A 718 1.68 -20.95 22.70
C SER A 718 2.70 -22.04 22.32
N LEU A 719 3.73 -22.24 23.14
CA LEU A 719 4.69 -23.35 22.95
C LEU A 719 3.98 -24.71 22.84
N ARG A 720 2.93 -24.94 23.64
CA ARG A 720 2.19 -26.19 23.65
C ARG A 720 1.41 -26.41 22.35
N VAL A 721 0.83 -25.35 21.79
CA VAL A 721 0.19 -25.39 20.46
C VAL A 721 1.23 -25.76 19.40
N LYS A 722 2.40 -25.12 19.41
CA LYS A 722 3.49 -25.42 18.45
C LYS A 722 3.96 -26.87 18.53
N LEU A 723 4.09 -27.42 19.74
CA LEU A 723 4.50 -28.80 19.94
C LEU A 723 3.50 -29.80 19.34
N ILE A 724 2.20 -29.54 19.43
CA ILE A 724 1.21 -30.43 18.80
C ILE A 724 1.25 -30.30 17.26
N PHE A 725 1.44 -29.10 16.71
CA PHE A 725 1.70 -28.94 15.28
C PHE A 725 2.98 -29.66 14.81
N ALA A 726 3.99 -29.80 15.67
CA ALA A 726 5.20 -30.57 15.37
C ALA A 726 4.96 -32.08 15.24
N LEU A 727 3.81 -32.61 15.71
CA LEU A 727 3.43 -34.01 15.52
C LEU A 727 2.84 -34.30 14.12
N THR A 728 2.67 -33.29 13.28
CA THR A 728 2.08 -33.46 11.93
C THR A 728 2.82 -34.51 11.08
N PRO A 729 4.17 -34.58 11.02
CA PRO A 729 4.86 -35.62 10.26
C PRO A 729 4.51 -37.04 10.71
N LEU A 730 4.33 -37.26 12.03
CA LEU A 730 3.91 -38.53 12.58
C LEU A 730 2.48 -38.89 12.15
N VAL A 731 1.56 -37.92 12.16
CA VAL A 731 0.20 -38.11 11.65
C VAL A 731 0.23 -38.54 10.18
N LEU A 732 1.00 -37.84 9.36
CA LEU A 732 1.13 -38.14 7.93
C LEU A 732 1.71 -39.55 7.71
N ALA A 733 2.77 -39.90 8.42
CA ALA A 733 3.40 -41.21 8.34
C ALA A 733 2.41 -42.34 8.69
N GLY A 734 1.65 -42.21 9.78
CA GLY A 734 0.66 -43.20 10.18
C GLY A 734 -0.45 -43.42 9.14
N HIS A 735 -0.93 -42.34 8.50
CA HIS A 735 -1.94 -42.45 7.45
C HIS A 735 -1.36 -43.03 6.15
N ILE A 736 -0.10 -42.72 5.83
CA ILE A 736 0.58 -43.35 4.68
C ILE A 736 0.74 -44.85 4.93
N ILE A 737 1.17 -45.28 6.11
CA ILE A 737 1.32 -46.70 6.48
C ILE A 737 -0.01 -47.43 6.30
N TYR A 738 -1.10 -46.86 6.85
CA TYR A 738 -2.44 -47.43 6.72
C TYR A 738 -2.85 -47.61 5.25
N GLN A 739 -2.54 -46.64 4.37
CA GLN A 739 -2.96 -46.69 2.97
C GLN A 739 -2.09 -47.60 2.11
N VAL A 740 -0.77 -47.63 2.34
CA VAL A 740 0.17 -48.52 1.64
C VAL A 740 -0.21 -49.99 1.82
N ALA A 741 -0.84 -50.34 2.94
CA ALA A 741 -1.27 -51.70 3.24
C ALA A 741 -2.28 -52.30 2.25
N TYR A 742 -2.93 -51.46 1.45
CA TYR A 742 -3.99 -51.84 0.51
C TYR A 742 -3.60 -51.64 -0.96
N ILE A 743 -2.34 -51.31 -1.25
CA ILE A 743 -1.82 -51.30 -2.62
C ILE A 743 -1.83 -52.74 -3.14
N PRO A 744 -2.55 -53.07 -4.23
CA PRO A 744 -2.59 -54.43 -4.74
C PRO A 744 -1.21 -54.92 -5.16
N GLY A 745 -0.88 -56.15 -4.79
CA GLY A 745 0.39 -56.77 -5.11
C GLY A 745 1.59 -56.33 -4.27
N ILE A 746 1.44 -55.35 -3.35
CA ILE A 746 2.59 -54.91 -2.52
C ILE A 746 3.05 -55.97 -1.52
N ARG A 747 2.12 -56.82 -1.06
CA ARG A 747 2.43 -57.95 -0.16
C ARG A 747 3.09 -59.12 -0.89
N SER A 748 2.91 -59.23 -2.21
CA SER A 748 3.53 -60.27 -3.04
C SER A 748 4.88 -59.87 -3.63
N LEU A 749 5.30 -58.61 -3.45
CA LEU A 749 6.62 -58.13 -3.88
C LEU A 749 7.65 -58.40 -2.77
N PHE A 750 8.73 -59.09 -3.14
CA PHE A 750 9.87 -59.37 -2.25
C PHE A 750 11.17 -58.86 -2.87
N PHE A 751 11.99 -58.22 -2.05
CA PHE A 751 13.37 -57.89 -2.38
C PHE A 751 14.26 -58.98 -1.79
N ALA A 752 14.90 -59.75 -2.68
CA ALA A 752 15.86 -60.76 -2.29
C ALA A 752 17.25 -60.12 -2.17
N VAL A 753 17.83 -60.16 -0.98
CA VAL A 753 19.25 -59.85 -0.78
C VAL A 753 20.00 -61.17 -0.84
N VAL A 754 20.82 -61.35 -1.87
CA VAL A 754 21.68 -62.53 -2.01
C VAL A 754 23.06 -62.17 -1.50
N TYR A 755 23.55 -62.94 -0.53
CA TYR A 755 24.91 -62.77 0.01
C TYR A 755 25.64 -64.11 0.02
N LYS A 756 26.96 -64.05 -0.14
CA LYS A 756 27.82 -65.23 -0.19
C LYS A 756 28.35 -65.53 1.22
N THR A 757 27.97 -66.68 1.78
CA THR A 757 28.52 -67.23 3.02
C THR A 757 29.59 -68.27 2.71
N GLN A 758 30.31 -68.74 3.74
CA GLN A 758 31.25 -69.86 3.61
C GLN A 758 30.56 -71.17 3.17
N ALA A 759 29.23 -71.28 3.36
CA ALA A 759 28.43 -72.44 2.99
C ALA A 759 27.72 -72.33 1.63
N GLY A 760 27.79 -71.18 0.94
CA GLY A 760 27.17 -70.99 -0.38
C GLY A 760 26.56 -69.61 -0.60
N LEU A 761 25.62 -69.50 -1.54
CA LEU A 761 24.80 -68.31 -1.73
C LEU A 761 23.52 -68.45 -0.90
N GLU A 762 23.34 -67.57 0.09
CA GLU A 762 22.11 -67.49 0.89
C GLU A 762 21.24 -66.33 0.39
N MET A 763 19.92 -66.52 0.48
CA MET A 763 18.93 -65.54 0.05
C MET A 763 18.06 -65.12 1.23
N TYR A 764 18.00 -63.83 1.52
CA TYR A 764 17.09 -63.24 2.50
C TYR A 764 16.02 -62.41 1.79
N ASN A 765 14.75 -62.80 1.97
CA ASN A 765 13.62 -62.14 1.32
C ASN A 765 12.97 -61.12 2.24
N ILE A 766 12.94 -59.85 1.81
CA ILE A 766 12.30 -58.75 2.52
C ILE A 766 11.01 -58.36 1.77
N SER A 767 9.86 -58.39 2.44
CA SER A 767 8.61 -57.91 1.83
C SER A 767 8.68 -56.41 1.54
N ALA A 768 8.25 -56.00 0.35
CA ALA A 768 8.16 -54.59 -0.04
C ALA A 768 7.25 -53.78 0.91
N ALA A 769 6.18 -54.40 1.43
CA ALA A 769 5.31 -53.78 2.43
C ALA A 769 6.05 -53.48 3.75
N PHE A 770 6.84 -54.43 4.25
CA PHE A 770 7.64 -54.26 5.46
C PHE A 770 8.68 -53.15 5.29
N LEU A 771 9.37 -53.12 4.15
CA LEU A 771 10.33 -52.08 3.82
C LEU A 771 9.66 -50.69 3.78
N ALA A 772 8.51 -50.58 3.12
CA ALA A 772 7.75 -49.33 3.04
C ALA A 772 7.30 -48.83 4.42
N TYR A 773 6.76 -49.71 5.27
CA TYR A 773 6.35 -49.34 6.62
C TYR A 773 7.52 -48.86 7.47
N SER A 774 8.67 -49.55 7.36
CA SER A 774 9.89 -49.18 8.09
C SER A 774 10.40 -47.82 7.67
N ILE A 775 10.51 -47.56 6.36
CA ILE A 775 10.96 -46.27 5.81
C ILE A 775 10.04 -45.14 6.26
N VAL A 776 8.72 -45.30 6.11
CA VAL A 776 7.75 -44.26 6.46
C VAL A 776 7.73 -44.00 7.97
N SER A 777 7.84 -45.04 8.80
CA SER A 777 7.87 -44.91 10.26
C SER A 777 9.13 -44.18 10.73
N VAL A 778 10.31 -44.59 10.24
CA VAL A 778 11.60 -43.97 10.58
C VAL A 778 11.59 -42.51 10.14
N PHE A 779 11.17 -42.22 8.90
CA PHE A 779 11.12 -40.85 8.40
C PHE A 779 10.14 -39.98 9.19
N GLY A 780 8.95 -40.50 9.51
CA GLY A 780 7.95 -39.82 10.32
C GLY A 780 8.45 -39.48 11.73
N LEU A 781 9.09 -40.44 12.41
CA LEU A 781 9.66 -40.25 13.74
C LEU A 781 10.83 -39.27 13.74
N VAL A 782 11.76 -39.41 12.79
CA VAL A 782 12.92 -38.51 12.66
C VAL A 782 12.47 -37.09 12.37
N LEU A 783 11.55 -36.88 11.41
CA LEU A 783 11.08 -35.54 11.07
C LEU A 783 10.28 -34.89 12.21
N THR A 784 9.53 -35.68 12.97
CA THR A 784 8.85 -35.24 14.20
C THR A 784 9.86 -34.84 15.28
N GLY A 785 10.90 -35.66 15.50
CA GLY A 785 11.98 -35.34 16.44
C GLY A 785 12.71 -34.04 16.08
N ILE A 786 13.06 -33.85 14.80
CA ILE A 786 13.70 -32.64 14.29
C ILE A 786 12.80 -31.41 14.51
N THR A 787 11.52 -31.50 14.14
CA THR A 787 10.59 -30.36 14.28
C THR A 787 10.35 -29.99 15.74
N ILE A 788 10.20 -30.97 16.65
CA ILE A 788 10.12 -30.73 18.10
C ILE A 788 11.39 -30.06 18.62
N ALA A 789 12.57 -30.59 18.27
CA ALA A 789 13.85 -30.03 18.70
C ALA A 789 14.00 -28.56 18.27
N LEU A 790 13.64 -28.25 17.02
CA LEU A 790 13.71 -26.88 16.48
C LEU A 790 12.72 -25.93 17.18
N VAL A 791 11.51 -26.38 17.49
CA VAL A 791 10.53 -25.61 18.30
C VAL A 791 11.10 -25.28 19.68
N LEU A 792 11.71 -26.26 20.36
CA LEU A 792 12.28 -26.07 21.70
C LEU A 792 13.51 -25.15 21.69
N LEU A 793 14.45 -25.37 20.76
CA LEU A 793 15.68 -24.59 20.63
C LEU A 793 15.39 -23.10 20.36
N ARG A 794 14.51 -22.81 19.40
CA ARG A 794 14.17 -21.41 19.04
C ARG A 794 13.40 -20.68 20.13
N THR A 795 12.59 -21.39 20.90
CA THR A 795 11.89 -20.80 22.04
C THR A 795 12.87 -20.42 23.17
N LYS A 796 13.94 -21.21 23.36
CA LYS A 796 15.01 -20.92 24.33
C LYS A 796 15.83 -19.69 23.93
N ILE A 797 16.21 -19.57 22.66
CA ILE A 797 16.97 -18.42 22.12
C ILE A 797 16.19 -17.11 22.27
N LYS A 798 14.88 -17.12 22.02
CA LYS A 798 14.04 -15.92 22.17
C LYS A 798 13.93 -15.47 23.64
N ARG A 799 13.97 -16.40 24.59
CA ARG A 799 14.00 -16.07 26.03
C ARG A 799 15.34 -15.49 26.46
N SER A 800 16.46 -16.02 25.95
CA SER A 800 17.78 -15.48 26.28
C SER A 800 18.05 -14.11 25.66
N SER A 801 17.49 -13.80 24.48
CA SER A 801 17.62 -12.48 23.87
C SER A 801 16.74 -11.41 24.51
N GLN A 802 15.66 -11.80 25.19
CA GLN A 802 14.77 -10.89 25.92
C GLN A 802 15.23 -10.65 27.36
N SER A 803 16.16 -11.44 27.89
CA SER A 803 16.76 -11.22 29.23
C SER A 803 18.03 -10.36 29.17
N THR A 804 18.55 -10.06 27.99
CA THR A 804 19.75 -9.24 27.76
C THR A 804 19.45 -7.85 27.20
N THR A 805 18.17 -7.49 27.08
CA THR A 805 17.64 -6.16 26.73
C THR A 805 16.68 -5.73 27.82
#